data_AF-A0A817ZFL3-F1
#
_entry.id   AF-A0A817ZFL3-F1
#
_cell.length_a   1.000
_cell.length_b   1.000
_cell.length_c   1.000
_cell.angle_alpha   90.00
_cell.angle_beta   90.00
_cell.angle_gamma   90.00
#
_symmetry.space_group_name_H-M   'P 1'
#
loop_
_entity.id
_entity.type
_entity.pdbx_description
1 polymer ?
#
loop_
_entity_poly.entity_id
_entity_poly.type
_entity_poly.pdbx_seq_one_letter_code
_entity_poly.pdbx_strand_id
1 'polypeptide(L)'
;MAATLYPPLRIRDIPGPQPGQFGVLEKAYRPHKNLVAQNRELEAIRETRDKQNREAKTELNKIQFDELSSTKAFHAEVRREVERRLNHTDHKLEERRERLRDLLATEEAQFLAETASSQESLSERIGKMRQKAKRIREEKESEHARLVQEKYDQRFRRDCAELRELQSKELDYELGNEHLWQMKEKFDRKKDHQAEEEFWTKLWYDDIAKKKEREDRDAQEAKAKSESMSKIIREQMQAIDADRGLQKSKRKEYSEAAWAQFRAQKDEQAAEFQEKLQKESEHARLVQEKYDQRFRRDCAELRELQSKELDYELGNEHLWQMKEKFDRKKDHQAEEEFWTKLWYDDIAKKKEREDRDAQEAKAKSESMSKIIREQMQAIDADRGLQKSKRKEYSEAAWAQFRAQKDEQAAEFQEKLRKQEEQKRILDTVLTTKQKIQLRKAEQEKALDDKLAEETQHATLSDDMERRQRKYELRDENQRYRAYLEQRKLDEQRQQIELDRFLQIEADRQNAMRAGKLRAEQDKRNKLLQEVIVGRQQQLNERNERKAQENSEHQWQVDNMKTISEQVKLEDADREARNRTKRLAYRSDLMGQMSYEQRKKQEEEYEIRREQAEGMQAEIEYQKRLNFELQQTGVAYPHPIRQWYSAKTGTFYRPEKPAMFDDDNPANGNENLSIVPRRNTTAPEQTRSNLPVPIVYH
;
A
#
# COMPACT_ATOMS: atom_id res chain seq x y z
N MET A 1 -28.68 -89.70 -110.92
CA MET A 1 -28.84 -89.50 -112.38
C MET A 1 -30.16 -90.11 -112.81
N ALA A 2 -30.79 -89.58 -113.86
CA ALA A 2 -32.12 -90.02 -114.30
C ALA A 2 -32.05 -91.03 -115.45
N ALA A 3 -33.08 -91.88 -115.58
CA ALA A 3 -33.41 -92.61 -116.80
C ALA A 3 -34.90 -93.02 -116.78
N THR A 4 -35.78 -92.15 -117.26
CA THR A 4 -37.07 -92.59 -117.83
C THR A 4 -36.80 -93.16 -119.23
N LEU A 5 -37.66 -94.08 -119.70
CA LEU A 5 -38.11 -94.20 -121.10
C LEU A 5 -39.19 -95.29 -121.22
N TYR A 6 -39.88 -95.32 -122.36
CA TYR A 6 -41.16 -96.00 -122.58
C TYR A 6 -41.16 -97.53 -122.36
N PRO A 7 -42.29 -98.12 -121.91
CA PRO A 7 -42.48 -99.57 -121.93
C PRO A 7 -42.62 -100.08 -123.38
N PRO A 8 -42.01 -101.22 -123.74
CA PRO A 8 -42.10 -101.75 -125.10
C PRO A 8 -43.52 -102.28 -125.41
N LEU A 9 -43.94 -102.11 -126.67
CA LEU A 9 -45.13 -102.77 -127.23
C LEU A 9 -45.00 -104.30 -127.09
N ARG A 10 -46.13 -104.97 -126.82
CA ARG A 10 -46.14 -106.40 -126.52
C ARG A 10 -46.11 -107.20 -127.82
N ILE A 11 -45.31 -108.28 -127.83
CA ILE A 11 -44.91 -109.06 -129.02
C ILE A 11 -46.05 -109.99 -129.51
N ARG A 12 -47.31 -109.54 -129.46
CA ARG A 12 -48.51 -110.38 -129.60
C ARG A 12 -49.70 -109.71 -130.28
N ASP A 13 -49.66 -108.40 -130.47
CA ASP A 13 -50.84 -107.62 -130.85
C ASP A 13 -50.88 -107.46 -132.38
N ILE A 14 -51.82 -108.13 -133.06
CA ILE A 14 -52.00 -108.13 -134.52
C ILE A 14 -53.08 -107.10 -134.90
N PRO A 15 -52.79 -106.12 -135.78
CA PRO A 15 -53.77 -105.10 -136.19
C PRO A 15 -54.87 -105.65 -137.12
N GLY A 16 -56.09 -105.15 -136.95
CA GLY A 16 -57.27 -105.47 -137.79
C GLY A 16 -57.52 -104.46 -138.92
N PRO A 17 -58.49 -104.72 -139.81
CA PRO A 17 -58.73 -103.95 -141.04
C PRO A 17 -59.46 -102.61 -140.84
N GLN A 18 -59.81 -102.23 -139.61
CA GLN A 18 -60.29 -100.88 -139.27
C GLN A 18 -59.35 -100.23 -138.23
N PRO A 19 -59.02 -98.93 -138.37
CA PRO A 19 -58.13 -98.24 -137.43
C PRO A 19 -58.63 -98.33 -135.98
N GLY A 20 -57.86 -99.00 -135.11
CA GLY A 20 -58.16 -99.17 -133.69
C GLY A 20 -58.45 -100.61 -133.24
N GLN A 21 -58.63 -101.56 -134.16
CA GLN A 21 -58.73 -102.99 -133.80
C GLN A 21 -57.36 -103.66 -133.71
N PHE A 22 -57.11 -104.40 -132.62
CA PHE A 22 -55.95 -105.28 -132.44
C PHE A 22 -56.39 -106.57 -131.73
N GLY A 23 -55.89 -107.73 -132.17
CA GLY A 23 -56.11 -109.05 -131.56
C GLY A 23 -54.82 -109.64 -131.00
N VAL A 24 -54.85 -110.26 -129.82
CA VAL A 24 -53.63 -110.61 -129.06
C VAL A 24 -53.39 -112.13 -129.02
N LEU A 25 -52.22 -112.57 -129.48
CA LEU A 25 -51.75 -113.97 -129.41
C LEU A 25 -51.49 -114.45 -127.98
N GLU A 26 -51.77 -115.72 -127.69
CA GLU A 26 -51.68 -116.28 -126.32
C GLU A 26 -50.23 -116.50 -125.81
N LYS A 27 -50.07 -116.75 -124.50
CA LYS A 27 -48.77 -116.85 -123.82
C LYS A 27 -48.34 -118.28 -123.49
N ALA A 28 -47.42 -118.81 -124.30
CA ALA A 28 -46.73 -120.07 -124.03
C ALA A 28 -46.10 -120.12 -122.62
N TYR A 29 -46.35 -121.23 -121.91
CA TYR A 29 -46.00 -121.48 -120.51
C TYR A 29 -44.51 -121.89 -120.36
N ARG A 30 -43.83 -121.41 -119.29
CA ARG A 30 -42.50 -121.89 -118.88
C ARG A 30 -42.47 -122.14 -117.36
N PRO A 31 -41.82 -123.22 -116.85
CA PRO A 31 -41.99 -123.64 -115.45
C PRO A 31 -41.12 -122.85 -114.46
N HIS A 32 -41.70 -122.45 -113.32
CA HIS A 32 -41.10 -121.47 -112.39
C HIS A 32 -40.16 -122.06 -111.31
N LYS A 33 -39.84 -123.36 -111.34
CA LYS A 33 -39.44 -124.11 -110.12
C LYS A 33 -37.98 -123.99 -109.66
N ASN A 34 -37.00 -123.74 -110.53
CA ASN A 34 -35.58 -123.99 -110.18
C ASN A 34 -34.85 -122.79 -109.52
N LEU A 35 -35.25 -121.54 -109.77
CA LEU A 35 -34.59 -120.35 -109.18
C LEU A 35 -34.78 -120.25 -107.66
N VAL A 36 -35.88 -120.81 -107.13
CA VAL A 36 -36.20 -120.76 -105.69
C VAL A 36 -35.23 -121.62 -104.86
N ALA A 37 -34.63 -122.65 -105.45
CA ALA A 37 -33.72 -123.56 -104.74
C ALA A 37 -32.38 -122.89 -104.41
N GLN A 38 -31.70 -122.28 -105.39
CA GLN A 38 -30.40 -121.63 -105.18
C GLN A 38 -30.48 -120.43 -104.24
N ASN A 39 -31.56 -119.64 -104.29
CA ASN A 39 -31.75 -118.54 -103.36
C ASN A 39 -31.84 -119.04 -101.91
N ARG A 40 -32.60 -120.13 -101.65
CA ARG A 40 -32.71 -120.74 -100.32
C ARG A 40 -31.38 -121.28 -99.80
N GLU A 41 -30.53 -121.83 -100.66
CA GLU A 41 -29.21 -122.33 -100.28
C GLU A 41 -28.26 -121.18 -99.91
N LEU A 42 -28.26 -120.09 -100.70
CA LEU A 42 -27.52 -118.87 -100.37
C LEU A 42 -28.09 -118.14 -99.14
N GLU A 43 -29.40 -118.19 -98.92
CA GLU A 43 -30.06 -117.70 -97.70
C GLU A 43 -29.62 -118.52 -96.48
N ALA A 44 -29.62 -119.86 -96.55
CA ALA A 44 -29.16 -120.71 -95.46
C ALA A 44 -27.65 -120.51 -95.12
N ILE A 45 -26.80 -120.30 -96.13
CA ILE A 45 -25.37 -119.96 -95.92
C ILE A 45 -25.23 -118.57 -95.29
N ARG A 46 -26.08 -117.60 -95.66
CA ARG A 46 -26.13 -116.29 -95.01
C ARG A 46 -26.64 -116.39 -93.58
N GLU A 47 -27.74 -117.09 -93.32
CA GLU A 47 -28.33 -117.28 -91.99
C GLU A 47 -27.39 -117.98 -91.01
N THR A 48 -26.67 -119.02 -91.45
CA THR A 48 -25.67 -119.71 -90.61
C THR A 48 -24.46 -118.82 -90.31
N ARG A 49 -23.95 -118.07 -91.30
CA ARG A 49 -22.86 -117.10 -91.07
C ARG A 49 -23.30 -115.91 -90.23
N ASP A 50 -24.52 -115.44 -90.41
CA ASP A 50 -25.14 -114.41 -89.58
C ASP A 50 -25.34 -114.89 -88.14
N LYS A 51 -25.76 -116.14 -87.95
CA LYS A 51 -25.87 -116.77 -86.64
C LYS A 51 -24.51 -116.82 -85.95
N GLN A 52 -23.46 -117.32 -86.62
CA GLN A 52 -22.09 -117.31 -86.11
C GLN A 52 -21.58 -115.89 -85.80
N ASN A 53 -21.86 -114.91 -86.65
CA ASN A 53 -21.51 -113.51 -86.41
C ASN A 53 -22.28 -112.91 -85.21
N ARG A 54 -23.55 -113.26 -85.02
CA ARG A 54 -24.36 -112.86 -83.86
C ARG A 54 -23.80 -113.49 -82.58
N GLU A 55 -23.48 -114.78 -82.61
CA GLU A 55 -22.89 -115.53 -81.49
C GLU A 55 -21.52 -114.98 -81.10
N ALA A 56 -20.60 -114.81 -82.05
CA ALA A 56 -19.29 -114.19 -81.82
C ALA A 56 -19.41 -112.74 -81.30
N LYS A 57 -20.38 -111.96 -81.80
CA LYS A 57 -20.67 -110.63 -81.28
C LYS A 57 -21.25 -110.66 -79.87
N THR A 58 -22.06 -111.66 -79.50
CA THR A 58 -22.53 -111.80 -78.11
C THR A 58 -21.40 -112.20 -77.16
N GLU A 59 -20.46 -113.07 -77.56
CA GLU A 59 -19.30 -113.38 -76.71
C GLU A 59 -18.34 -112.18 -76.56
N LEU A 60 -18.07 -111.44 -77.64
CA LEU A 60 -17.31 -110.17 -77.56
C LEU A 60 -18.00 -109.15 -76.64
N ASN A 61 -19.32 -109.01 -76.72
CA ASN A 61 -20.08 -108.13 -75.84
C ASN A 61 -20.00 -108.57 -74.37
N LYS A 62 -19.96 -109.88 -74.06
CA LYS A 62 -19.74 -110.39 -72.69
C LYS A 62 -18.35 -110.03 -72.17
N ILE A 63 -17.31 -110.34 -72.95
CA ILE A 63 -15.92 -110.03 -72.57
C ILE A 63 -15.75 -108.53 -72.31
N GLN A 64 -16.27 -107.67 -73.20
CA GLN A 64 -16.28 -106.22 -72.99
C GLN A 64 -17.11 -105.80 -71.78
N PHE A 65 -18.24 -106.46 -71.50
CA PHE A 65 -19.03 -106.20 -70.29
C PHE A 65 -18.27 -106.59 -69.01
N ASP A 66 -17.55 -107.71 -69.01
CA ASP A 66 -16.79 -108.20 -67.86
C ASP A 66 -15.54 -107.34 -67.61
N GLU A 67 -14.85 -106.89 -68.66
CA GLU A 67 -13.77 -105.89 -68.58
C GLU A 67 -14.29 -104.54 -68.06
N LEU A 68 -15.40 -104.04 -68.61
CA LEU A 68 -16.03 -102.80 -68.15
C LEU A 68 -16.59 -102.90 -66.73
N SER A 69 -17.02 -104.08 -66.30
CA SER A 69 -17.53 -104.32 -64.94
C SER A 69 -16.37 -104.43 -63.94
N SER A 70 -15.30 -105.14 -64.30
CA SER A 70 -14.08 -105.26 -63.49
C SER A 70 -13.38 -103.92 -63.30
N THR A 71 -13.25 -103.12 -64.36
CA THR A 71 -12.69 -101.76 -64.28
C THR A 71 -13.59 -100.81 -63.48
N LYS A 72 -14.92 -100.88 -63.64
CA LYS A 72 -15.87 -100.12 -62.79
C LYS A 72 -15.78 -100.52 -61.32
N ALA A 73 -15.64 -101.81 -61.01
CA ALA A 73 -15.47 -102.32 -59.65
C ALA A 73 -14.15 -101.84 -59.03
N PHE A 74 -13.04 -101.95 -59.77
CA PHE A 74 -11.74 -101.41 -59.34
C PHE A 74 -11.81 -99.89 -59.09
N HIS A 75 -12.38 -99.11 -60.02
CA HIS A 75 -12.57 -97.67 -59.82
C HIS A 75 -13.54 -97.34 -58.66
N ALA A 76 -14.52 -98.19 -58.35
CA ALA A 76 -15.37 -98.02 -57.18
C ALA A 76 -14.58 -98.25 -55.88
N GLU A 77 -13.70 -99.26 -55.84
CA GLU A 77 -12.86 -99.51 -54.66
C GLU A 77 -11.79 -98.43 -54.48
N VAL A 78 -11.15 -97.95 -55.56
CA VAL A 78 -10.24 -96.80 -55.50
C VAL A 78 -10.96 -95.54 -55.00
N ARG A 79 -12.23 -95.30 -55.40
CA ARG A 79 -13.02 -94.20 -54.85
C ARG A 79 -13.27 -94.37 -53.35
N ARG A 80 -13.68 -95.56 -52.88
CA ARG A 80 -13.86 -95.86 -51.43
C ARG A 80 -12.56 -95.67 -50.65
N GLU A 81 -11.43 -96.09 -51.20
CA GLU A 81 -10.11 -95.93 -50.57
C GLU A 81 -9.73 -94.45 -50.42
N VAL A 82 -9.96 -93.64 -51.45
CA VAL A 82 -9.75 -92.19 -51.42
C VAL A 82 -10.71 -91.52 -50.44
N GLU A 83 -12.00 -91.83 -50.51
CA GLU A 83 -13.04 -91.30 -49.63
C GLU A 83 -12.77 -91.63 -48.15
N ARG A 84 -12.36 -92.86 -47.83
CA ARG A 84 -11.97 -93.27 -46.47
C ARG A 84 -10.74 -92.50 -45.97
N ARG A 85 -9.78 -92.19 -46.85
CA ARG A 85 -8.60 -91.37 -46.51
C ARG A 85 -8.96 -89.89 -46.30
N LEU A 86 -9.81 -89.33 -47.16
CA LEU A 86 -10.33 -87.97 -47.01
C LEU A 86 -11.11 -87.81 -45.70
N ASN A 87 -12.05 -88.70 -45.43
CA ASN A 87 -12.79 -88.73 -44.16
C ASN A 87 -11.83 -88.82 -42.96
N HIS A 88 -10.77 -89.62 -43.03
CA HIS A 88 -9.76 -89.71 -41.96
C HIS A 88 -8.91 -88.43 -41.81
N THR A 89 -8.60 -87.71 -42.89
CA THR A 89 -7.96 -86.39 -42.80
C THR A 89 -8.92 -85.33 -42.26
N ASP A 90 -10.20 -85.38 -42.62
CA ASP A 90 -11.21 -84.42 -42.16
C ASP A 90 -11.51 -84.58 -40.67
N HIS A 91 -11.58 -85.82 -40.15
CA HIS A 91 -11.66 -86.07 -38.71
C HIS A 91 -10.45 -85.48 -37.97
N LYS A 92 -9.22 -85.69 -38.48
CA LYS A 92 -8.00 -85.11 -37.90
C LYS A 92 -7.94 -83.58 -37.99
N LEU A 93 -8.51 -82.99 -39.04
CA LEU A 93 -8.65 -81.55 -39.16
C LEU A 93 -9.67 -81.00 -38.17
N GLU A 94 -10.79 -81.69 -37.95
CA GLU A 94 -11.79 -81.26 -36.98
C GLU A 94 -11.33 -81.46 -35.53
N GLU A 95 -10.66 -82.56 -35.18
CA GLU A 95 -9.97 -82.70 -33.89
C GLU A 95 -8.98 -81.55 -33.62
N ARG A 96 -8.32 -81.03 -34.66
CA ARG A 96 -7.40 -79.90 -34.55
C ARG A 96 -8.14 -78.56 -34.43
N ARG A 97 -9.26 -78.39 -35.15
CA ARG A 97 -10.14 -77.22 -35.02
C ARG A 97 -10.76 -77.16 -33.63
N GLU A 98 -11.19 -78.29 -33.09
CA GLU A 98 -11.73 -78.42 -31.73
C GLU A 98 -10.69 -78.01 -30.68
N ARG A 99 -9.49 -78.59 -30.73
CA ARG A 99 -8.37 -78.19 -29.86
C ARG A 99 -7.98 -76.71 -30.00
N LEU A 100 -8.15 -76.10 -31.17
CA LEU A 100 -7.95 -74.66 -31.37
C LEU A 100 -9.12 -73.82 -30.83
N ARG A 101 -10.37 -74.29 -30.95
CA ARG A 101 -11.56 -73.68 -30.32
C ARG A 101 -11.41 -73.66 -28.80
N ASP A 102 -10.96 -74.78 -28.21
CA ASP A 102 -10.71 -74.90 -26.76
C ASP A 102 -9.61 -73.93 -26.29
N LEU A 103 -8.47 -73.89 -26.99
CA LEU A 103 -7.37 -72.99 -26.66
C LEU A 103 -7.81 -71.52 -26.71
N LEU A 104 -8.44 -71.09 -27.81
CA LEU A 104 -8.95 -69.72 -27.96
C LEU A 104 -9.98 -69.38 -26.89
N ALA A 105 -10.89 -70.29 -26.56
CA ALA A 105 -11.86 -70.08 -25.48
C ALA A 105 -11.18 -69.94 -24.10
N THR A 106 -10.09 -70.66 -23.84
CA THR A 106 -9.32 -70.48 -22.60
C THR A 106 -8.51 -69.19 -22.56
N GLU A 107 -8.00 -68.71 -23.71
CA GLU A 107 -7.32 -67.41 -23.82
C GLU A 107 -8.32 -66.25 -23.65
N GLU A 108 -9.47 -66.30 -24.33
CA GLU A 108 -10.57 -65.34 -24.16
C GLU A 108 -11.05 -65.28 -22.70
N ALA A 109 -11.26 -66.43 -22.05
CA ALA A 109 -11.63 -66.48 -20.63
C ALA A 109 -10.55 -65.88 -19.70
N GLN A 110 -9.27 -66.08 -20.01
CA GLN A 110 -8.16 -65.48 -19.25
C GLN A 110 -8.10 -63.96 -19.43
N PHE A 111 -8.21 -63.43 -20.66
CA PHE A 111 -8.24 -61.99 -20.90
C PHE A 111 -9.49 -61.32 -20.30
N LEU A 112 -10.64 -61.99 -20.30
CA LEU A 112 -11.84 -61.50 -19.61
C LEU A 112 -11.64 -61.47 -18.08
N ALA A 113 -10.96 -62.45 -17.49
CA ALA A 113 -10.61 -62.45 -16.06
C ALA A 113 -9.56 -61.39 -15.70
N GLU A 114 -8.53 -61.20 -16.53
CA GLU A 114 -7.49 -60.17 -16.33
C GLU A 114 -8.07 -58.76 -16.48
N THR A 115 -8.90 -58.52 -17.49
CA THR A 115 -9.56 -57.21 -17.66
C THR A 115 -10.62 -56.94 -16.60
N ALA A 116 -11.32 -57.95 -16.08
CA ALA A 116 -12.25 -57.79 -14.96
C ALA A 116 -11.53 -57.52 -13.63
N SER A 117 -10.36 -58.13 -13.39
CA SER A 117 -9.57 -57.91 -12.17
C SER A 117 -8.71 -56.64 -12.22
N SER A 118 -8.32 -56.18 -13.41
CA SER A 118 -7.63 -54.90 -13.63
C SER A 118 -8.56 -53.68 -13.56
N GLN A 119 -9.87 -53.88 -13.69
CA GLN A 119 -10.86 -52.83 -13.53
C GLN A 119 -11.09 -52.52 -12.04
N GLU A 120 -10.46 -51.45 -11.54
CA GLU A 120 -10.74 -50.90 -10.20
C GLU A 120 -12.25 -50.82 -9.95
N SER A 121 -12.74 -51.43 -8.86
CA SER A 121 -14.15 -51.31 -8.53
C SER A 121 -14.53 -49.84 -8.25
N LEU A 122 -15.79 -49.49 -8.52
CA LEU A 122 -16.30 -48.14 -8.18
C LEU A 122 -16.12 -47.83 -6.69
N SER A 123 -16.18 -48.84 -5.82
CA SER A 123 -15.92 -48.72 -4.38
C SER A 123 -14.48 -48.31 -4.10
N GLU A 124 -13.49 -48.99 -4.70
CA GLU A 124 -12.07 -48.64 -4.57
C GLU A 124 -11.75 -47.27 -5.15
N ARG A 125 -12.31 -46.93 -6.33
CA ARG A 125 -12.08 -45.63 -6.95
C ARG A 125 -12.65 -44.49 -6.09
N ILE A 126 -13.85 -44.66 -5.54
CA ILE A 126 -14.45 -43.75 -4.56
C ILE A 126 -13.61 -43.73 -3.27
N GLY A 127 -13.06 -44.87 -2.84
CA GLY A 127 -12.13 -44.97 -1.70
C GLY A 127 -10.85 -44.16 -1.91
N LYS A 128 -10.17 -44.32 -3.05
CA LYS A 128 -8.97 -43.57 -3.45
C LYS A 128 -9.29 -42.07 -3.56
N MET A 129 -10.43 -41.68 -4.13
CA MET A 129 -10.88 -40.28 -4.15
C MET A 129 -11.16 -39.73 -2.75
N ARG A 130 -11.80 -40.50 -1.85
CA ARG A 130 -12.04 -40.11 -0.45
C ARG A 130 -10.72 -39.95 0.32
N GLN A 131 -9.76 -40.84 0.13
CA GLN A 131 -8.42 -40.74 0.72
C GLN A 131 -7.66 -39.52 0.20
N LYS A 132 -7.66 -39.27 -1.12
CA LYS A 132 -7.05 -38.07 -1.72
C LYS A 132 -7.71 -36.79 -1.22
N ALA A 133 -9.04 -36.77 -1.11
CA ALA A 133 -9.81 -35.67 -0.52
C ALA A 133 -9.73 -35.57 1.02
N LYS A 134 -9.12 -36.56 1.70
CA LYS A 134 -8.73 -36.46 3.11
C LYS A 134 -7.34 -35.81 3.21
N ARG A 135 -6.35 -36.31 2.46
CA ARG A 135 -5.00 -35.74 2.39
C ARG A 135 -5.00 -34.26 2.01
N ILE A 136 -5.74 -33.86 0.96
CA ILE A 136 -5.86 -32.45 0.55
C ILE A 136 -6.50 -31.55 1.63
N ARG A 137 -7.29 -32.12 2.55
CA ARG A 137 -7.79 -31.40 3.72
C ARG A 137 -6.75 -31.34 4.83
N GLU A 138 -6.12 -32.46 5.16
CA GLU A 138 -5.06 -32.55 6.18
C GLU A 138 -3.85 -31.65 5.83
N GLU A 139 -3.45 -31.61 4.56
CA GLU A 139 -2.44 -30.73 4.01
C GLU A 139 -2.82 -29.26 4.24
N LYS A 140 -3.98 -28.82 3.76
CA LYS A 140 -4.48 -27.43 3.93
C LYS A 140 -4.71 -27.04 5.38
N GLU A 141 -5.15 -27.97 6.22
CA GLU A 141 -5.34 -27.75 7.65
C GLU A 141 -3.99 -27.61 8.37
N SER A 142 -2.96 -28.33 7.93
CA SER A 142 -1.58 -28.14 8.41
C SER A 142 -0.94 -26.83 7.93
N GLU A 143 -1.21 -26.41 6.68
CA GLU A 143 -0.80 -25.09 6.16
C GLU A 143 -1.47 -23.96 6.94
N HIS A 144 -2.78 -24.07 7.17
CA HIS A 144 -3.56 -23.13 7.98
C HIS A 144 -3.06 -23.09 9.43
N ALA A 145 -2.77 -24.24 10.05
CA ALA A 145 -2.22 -24.31 11.40
C ALA A 145 -0.83 -23.65 11.49
N ARG A 146 0.04 -23.85 10.50
CA ARG A 146 1.35 -23.16 10.41
C ARG A 146 1.18 -21.65 10.28
N LEU A 147 0.31 -21.18 9.39
CA LEU A 147 0.04 -19.76 9.20
C LEU A 147 -0.56 -19.12 10.47
N VAL A 148 -1.47 -19.82 11.15
CA VAL A 148 -2.01 -19.41 12.44
C VAL A 148 -0.92 -19.30 13.51
N GLN A 149 -0.01 -20.27 13.62
CA GLN A 149 1.14 -20.18 14.53
C GLN A 149 2.05 -19.00 14.18
N GLU A 150 2.40 -18.81 12.91
CA GLU A 150 3.20 -17.66 12.46
C GLU A 150 2.52 -16.31 12.81
N LYS A 151 1.18 -16.25 12.75
CA LYS A 151 0.41 -15.06 13.16
C LYS A 151 0.31 -14.89 14.68
N TYR A 152 0.40 -15.97 15.47
CA TYR A 152 0.61 -15.87 16.91
C TYR A 152 2.03 -15.39 17.23
N ASP A 153 3.06 -15.92 16.57
CA ASP A 153 4.45 -15.47 16.72
C ASP A 153 4.62 -13.99 16.34
N GLN A 154 4.04 -13.55 15.22
CA GLN A 154 4.07 -12.15 14.81
C GLN A 154 3.38 -11.22 15.82
N ARG A 155 2.25 -11.65 16.41
CA ARG A 155 1.59 -10.92 17.51
C ARG A 155 2.46 -10.90 18.76
N PHE A 156 2.99 -12.05 19.18
CA PHE A 156 3.86 -12.16 20.35
C PHE A 156 5.09 -11.24 20.21
N ARG A 157 5.80 -11.30 19.08
CA ARG A 157 6.96 -10.43 18.82
C ARG A 157 6.62 -8.94 18.82
N ARG A 158 5.46 -8.56 18.24
CA ARG A 158 5.02 -7.16 18.19
C ARG A 158 4.55 -6.65 19.55
N ASP A 159 3.82 -7.47 20.30
CA ASP A 159 3.07 -7.04 21.50
C ASP A 159 3.88 -7.24 22.80
N CYS A 160 4.78 -8.23 22.87
CA CYS A 160 5.68 -8.47 24.01
C CYS A 160 6.62 -7.27 24.26
N ALA A 161 6.65 -6.76 25.49
CA ALA A 161 7.54 -5.65 25.87
C ALA A 161 8.99 -6.10 26.05
N GLU A 162 9.20 -7.26 26.69
CA GLU A 162 10.54 -7.81 26.97
C GLU A 162 11.34 -8.05 25.70
N LEU A 163 10.71 -8.57 24.64
CA LEU A 163 11.38 -8.76 23.35
C LEU A 163 11.77 -7.43 22.71
N ARG A 164 10.92 -6.40 22.77
CA ARG A 164 11.26 -5.06 22.25
C ARG A 164 12.42 -4.43 23.03
N GLU A 165 12.51 -4.66 24.34
CA GLU A 165 13.63 -4.20 25.17
C GLU A 165 14.93 -4.94 24.82
N LEU A 166 14.87 -6.26 24.58
CA LEU A 166 16.02 -7.04 24.11
C LEU A 166 16.48 -6.60 22.72
N GLN A 167 15.55 -6.41 21.77
CA GLN A 167 15.85 -5.91 20.43
C GLN A 167 16.42 -4.48 20.44
N SER A 168 15.97 -3.62 21.37
CA SER A 168 16.59 -2.31 21.58
C SER A 168 18.05 -2.46 22.03
N LYS A 169 18.33 -3.32 23.03
CA LYS A 169 19.69 -3.55 23.54
C LYS A 169 20.62 -4.19 22.50
N GLU A 170 20.09 -5.06 21.65
CA GLU A 170 20.82 -5.66 20.53
C GLU A 170 21.18 -4.58 19.49
N LEU A 171 20.23 -3.72 19.11
CA LEU A 171 20.46 -2.59 18.22
C LEU A 171 21.37 -1.51 18.83
N ASP A 172 21.27 -1.23 20.13
CA ASP A 172 22.19 -0.35 20.86
C ASP A 172 23.63 -0.90 20.86
N TYR A 173 23.79 -2.24 20.92
CA TYR A 173 25.08 -2.91 20.81
C TYR A 173 25.63 -2.87 19.37
N GLU A 174 24.80 -3.08 18.36
CA GLU A 174 25.16 -2.91 16.95
C GLU A 174 25.62 -1.46 16.65
N LEU A 175 24.82 -0.46 17.06
CA LEU A 175 25.19 0.95 16.95
C LEU A 175 26.47 1.29 17.73
N GLY A 176 26.70 0.66 18.89
CA GLY A 176 27.94 0.77 19.64
C GLY A 176 29.15 0.26 18.86
N ASN A 177 29.01 -0.88 18.18
CA ASN A 177 30.05 -1.44 17.31
C ASN A 177 30.30 -0.58 16.06
N GLU A 178 29.25 -0.04 15.43
CA GLU A 178 29.38 0.94 14.33
C GLU A 178 30.09 2.22 14.79
N HIS A 179 29.76 2.74 15.98
CA HIS A 179 30.46 3.89 16.56
C HIS A 179 31.94 3.61 16.83
N LEU A 180 32.29 2.42 17.33
CA LEU A 180 33.69 2.01 17.50
C LEU A 180 34.42 1.91 16.15
N TRP A 181 33.78 1.38 15.12
CA TRP A 181 34.33 1.33 13.77
C TRP A 181 34.56 2.73 13.18
N GLN A 182 33.57 3.63 13.30
CA GLN A 182 33.70 5.03 12.87
C GLN A 182 34.79 5.79 13.63
N MET A 183 34.96 5.53 14.94
CA MET A 183 36.02 6.15 15.73
C MET A 183 37.40 5.63 15.33
N LYS A 184 37.53 4.34 15.01
CA LYS A 184 38.75 3.78 14.42
C LYS A 184 39.05 4.43 13.07
N GLU A 185 38.07 4.49 12.15
CA GLU A 185 38.26 5.12 10.85
C GLU A 185 38.68 6.59 10.97
N LYS A 186 38.05 7.36 11.88
CA LYS A 186 38.44 8.75 12.17
C LYS A 186 39.84 8.87 12.80
N PHE A 187 40.31 7.86 13.52
CA PHE A 187 41.66 7.81 14.06
C PHE A 187 42.69 7.49 12.96
N ASP A 188 42.42 6.47 12.14
CA ASP A 188 43.29 6.07 11.02
C ASP A 188 43.42 7.24 10.01
N ARG A 189 42.30 7.86 9.58
CA ARG A 189 42.30 9.07 8.73
C ARG A 189 43.10 10.25 9.32
N LYS A 190 43.08 10.44 10.65
CA LYS A 190 43.89 11.49 11.32
C LYS A 190 45.37 11.17 11.29
N LYS A 191 45.74 9.90 11.48
CA LYS A 191 47.12 9.43 11.42
C LYS A 191 47.68 9.55 10.00
N ASP A 192 46.88 9.22 8.99
CA ASP A 192 47.26 9.40 7.58
C ASP A 192 47.49 10.88 7.27
N HIS A 193 46.59 11.78 7.71
CA HIS A 193 46.75 13.22 7.53
C HIS A 193 47.99 13.78 8.27
N GLN A 194 48.30 13.28 9.47
CA GLN A 194 49.55 13.64 10.17
C GLN A 194 50.80 13.17 9.40
N ALA A 195 50.74 12.00 8.75
CA ALA A 195 51.82 11.52 7.89
C ALA A 195 51.97 12.38 6.61
N GLU A 196 50.86 12.90 6.05
CA GLU A 196 50.88 13.91 4.97
C GLU A 196 51.51 15.22 5.44
N GLU A 197 51.08 15.78 6.58
CA GLU A 197 51.65 17.01 7.15
C GLU A 197 53.16 16.86 7.44
N GLU A 198 53.59 15.72 8.00
CA GLU A 198 54.99 15.38 8.17
C GLU A 198 55.75 15.31 6.84
N PHE A 199 55.15 14.71 5.80
CA PHE A 199 55.75 14.59 4.47
C PHE A 199 55.95 15.97 3.81
N TRP A 200 54.92 16.82 3.83
CA TRP A 200 55.02 18.19 3.32
C TRP A 200 56.00 19.03 4.13
N THR A 201 56.05 18.85 5.45
CA THR A 201 57.03 19.52 6.34
C THR A 201 58.46 19.12 5.98
N LYS A 202 58.73 17.83 5.74
CA LYS A 202 60.04 17.34 5.29
C LYS A 202 60.40 17.95 3.92
N LEU A 203 59.48 17.93 2.96
CA LEU A 203 59.68 18.50 1.62
C LEU A 203 59.96 20.02 1.65
N TRP A 204 59.32 20.75 2.57
CA TRP A 204 59.53 22.19 2.79
C TRP A 204 60.91 22.50 3.38
N TYR A 205 61.35 21.74 4.39
CA TYR A 205 62.71 21.87 4.91
C TYR A 205 63.77 21.52 3.86
N ASP A 206 63.50 20.52 3.01
CA ASP A 206 64.35 20.13 1.88
C ASP A 206 64.51 21.25 0.83
N ASP A 207 63.43 21.97 0.47
CA ASP A 207 63.50 23.11 -0.44
C ASP A 207 64.18 24.33 0.22
N ILE A 208 63.97 24.57 1.52
CA ILE A 208 64.72 25.58 2.28
C ILE A 208 66.21 25.27 2.28
N ALA A 209 66.60 24.02 2.53
CA ALA A 209 68.00 23.59 2.47
C ALA A 209 68.59 23.82 1.07
N LYS A 210 67.90 23.38 0.00
CA LYS A 210 68.33 23.58 -1.40
C LYS A 210 68.32 25.06 -1.82
N LYS A 211 67.46 25.91 -1.25
CA LYS A 211 67.51 27.38 -1.43
C LYS A 211 68.74 27.97 -0.77
N LYS A 212 69.00 27.61 0.50
CA LYS A 212 70.18 28.04 1.22
C LYS A 212 71.49 27.59 0.54
N GLU A 213 71.57 26.35 0.04
CA GLU A 213 72.70 25.87 -0.76
C GLU A 213 72.90 26.62 -2.09
N ARG A 214 71.85 27.25 -2.63
CA ARG A 214 71.96 28.18 -3.78
C ARG A 214 72.47 29.54 -3.31
N GLU A 215 71.87 30.12 -2.29
CA GLU A 215 72.30 31.41 -1.71
C GLU A 215 73.76 31.37 -1.20
N ASP A 216 74.18 30.30 -0.52
CA ASP A 216 75.56 30.11 -0.05
C ASP A 216 76.55 29.95 -1.22
N ARG A 217 76.14 29.31 -2.34
CA ARG A 217 76.95 29.21 -3.57
C ARG A 217 77.06 30.55 -4.28
N ASP A 218 75.94 31.23 -4.46
CA ASP A 218 75.87 32.54 -5.12
C ASP A 218 76.64 33.60 -4.31
N ALA A 219 76.62 33.51 -2.97
CA ALA A 219 77.42 34.33 -2.07
C ALA A 219 78.92 33.99 -2.12
N GLN A 220 79.30 32.71 -2.29
CA GLN A 220 80.70 32.32 -2.54
C GLN A 220 81.19 32.85 -3.89
N GLU A 221 80.38 32.73 -4.95
CA GLU A 221 80.68 33.32 -6.26
C GLU A 221 80.79 34.85 -6.19
N ALA A 222 79.90 35.52 -5.47
CA ALA A 222 79.95 36.97 -5.28
C ALA A 222 81.21 37.40 -4.52
N LYS A 223 81.63 36.65 -3.50
CA LYS A 223 82.91 36.85 -2.81
C LYS A 223 84.09 36.67 -3.76
N ALA A 224 84.16 35.56 -4.51
CA ALA A 224 85.24 35.32 -5.47
C ALA A 224 85.31 36.39 -6.58
N LYS A 225 84.16 36.87 -7.08
CA LYS A 225 84.07 37.98 -8.04
C LYS A 225 84.56 39.30 -7.43
N SER A 226 84.19 39.57 -6.18
CA SER A 226 84.65 40.75 -5.41
C SER A 226 86.14 40.70 -5.07
N GLU A 227 86.67 39.53 -4.71
CA GLU A 227 88.10 39.32 -4.44
C GLU A 227 88.96 39.46 -5.70
N SER A 228 88.49 38.94 -6.83
CA SER A 228 89.10 39.13 -8.15
C SER A 228 89.13 40.60 -8.55
N MET A 229 88.00 41.31 -8.42
CA MET A 229 87.94 42.76 -8.66
C MET A 229 88.86 43.54 -7.71
N SER A 230 88.89 43.16 -6.43
CA SER A 230 89.78 43.74 -5.42
C SER A 230 91.27 43.43 -5.66
N LYS A 231 91.59 42.37 -6.41
CA LYS A 231 92.96 42.06 -6.86
C LYS A 231 93.36 42.96 -8.02
N ILE A 232 92.50 43.09 -9.03
CA ILE A 232 92.68 43.99 -10.18
C ILE A 232 92.86 45.46 -9.71
N ILE A 233 92.03 45.91 -8.77
CA ILE A 233 92.16 47.27 -8.20
C ILE A 233 93.49 47.44 -7.44
N ARG A 234 93.97 46.43 -6.70
CA ARG A 234 95.29 46.47 -6.06
C ARG A 234 96.44 46.52 -7.06
N GLU A 235 96.36 45.76 -8.15
CA GLU A 235 97.35 45.77 -9.24
C GLU A 235 97.38 47.14 -9.94
N GLN A 236 96.21 47.74 -10.19
CA GLN A 236 96.09 49.11 -10.72
C GLN A 236 96.64 50.18 -9.75
N MET A 237 96.35 50.08 -8.45
CA MET A 237 96.91 50.99 -7.44
C MET A 237 98.43 50.88 -7.36
N GLN A 238 98.99 49.66 -7.39
CA GLN A 238 100.43 49.43 -7.40
C GLN A 238 101.11 50.02 -8.64
N ALA A 239 100.49 49.92 -9.82
CA ALA A 239 101.00 50.57 -11.03
C ALA A 239 100.98 52.11 -10.91
N ILE A 240 99.87 52.69 -10.44
CA ILE A 240 99.72 54.14 -10.25
C ILE A 240 100.73 54.68 -9.23
N ASP A 241 100.96 53.98 -8.13
CA ASP A 241 101.92 54.41 -7.10
C ASP A 241 103.39 54.15 -7.50
N ALA A 242 103.67 53.18 -8.38
CA ALA A 242 104.97 53.03 -9.03
C ALA A 242 105.26 54.21 -10.00
N ASP A 243 104.31 54.59 -10.85
CA ASP A 243 104.42 55.77 -11.72
C ASP A 243 104.60 57.07 -10.92
N ARG A 244 103.84 57.24 -9.83
CA ARG A 244 104.03 58.34 -8.89
C ARG A 244 105.40 58.29 -8.21
N GLY A 245 105.94 57.10 -7.94
CA GLY A 245 107.31 56.90 -7.44
C GLY A 245 108.35 57.42 -8.43
N LEU A 246 108.25 57.01 -9.70
CA LEU A 246 109.10 57.47 -10.79
C LEU A 246 109.00 58.99 -11.02
N GLN A 247 107.79 59.56 -10.98
CA GLN A 247 107.60 61.02 -11.05
C GLN A 247 108.20 61.74 -9.83
N LYS A 248 108.08 61.19 -8.62
CA LYS A 248 108.70 61.74 -7.41
C LYS A 248 110.22 61.69 -7.47
N SER A 249 110.84 60.64 -8.01
CA SER A 249 112.29 60.57 -8.21
C SER A 249 112.77 61.69 -9.14
N LYS A 250 112.19 61.76 -10.35
CA LYS A 250 112.48 62.83 -11.32
C LYS A 250 112.30 64.23 -10.73
N ARG A 251 111.23 64.45 -9.95
CA ARG A 251 110.99 65.75 -9.28
C ARG A 251 112.01 66.06 -8.17
N LYS A 252 112.57 65.06 -7.49
CA LYS A 252 113.71 65.25 -6.57
C LYS A 252 114.98 65.60 -7.33
N GLU A 253 115.30 64.88 -8.40
CA GLU A 253 116.46 65.15 -9.25
C GLU A 253 116.46 66.60 -9.79
N TYR A 254 115.33 67.09 -10.31
CA TYR A 254 115.17 68.50 -10.70
C TYR A 254 115.29 69.49 -9.52
N SER A 255 114.76 69.13 -8.34
CA SER A 255 114.86 69.95 -7.13
C SER A 255 116.31 70.05 -6.64
N GLU A 256 117.04 68.94 -6.60
CA GLU A 256 118.41 68.87 -6.11
C GLU A 256 119.38 69.57 -7.08
N ALA A 257 119.13 69.51 -8.39
CA ALA A 257 119.83 70.32 -9.38
C ALA A 257 119.63 71.84 -9.15
N ALA A 258 118.40 72.30 -8.89
CA ALA A 258 118.12 73.70 -8.56
C ALA A 258 118.80 74.14 -7.24
N TRP A 259 118.77 73.30 -6.20
CA TRP A 259 119.47 73.54 -4.93
C TRP A 259 121.00 73.44 -5.03
N ALA A 260 121.56 72.83 -6.08
CA ALA A 260 122.98 72.90 -6.39
C ALA A 260 123.36 74.27 -6.99
N GLN A 261 122.58 74.75 -7.98
CA GLN A 261 122.78 76.06 -8.60
C GLN A 261 122.65 77.21 -7.57
N PHE A 262 121.68 77.13 -6.66
CA PHE A 262 121.48 78.14 -5.62
C PHE A 262 122.61 78.19 -4.57
N ARG A 263 123.35 77.08 -4.37
CA ARG A 263 124.52 77.06 -3.47
C ARG A 263 125.74 77.72 -4.10
N ALA A 264 126.02 77.46 -5.38
CA ALA A 264 127.15 78.08 -6.08
C ALA A 264 127.11 79.63 -6.01
N GLN A 265 125.95 80.24 -6.26
CA GLN A 265 125.75 81.69 -6.13
C GLN A 265 125.93 82.22 -4.70
N LYS A 266 125.68 81.38 -3.69
CA LYS A 266 125.85 81.76 -2.28
C LYS A 266 127.32 81.76 -1.85
N ASP A 267 128.11 80.83 -2.38
CA ASP A 267 129.52 80.68 -2.05
C ASP A 267 130.39 81.75 -2.73
N GLU A 268 130.05 82.17 -3.97
CA GLU A 268 130.67 83.33 -4.63
C GLU A 268 130.50 84.62 -3.82
N GLN A 269 129.27 84.92 -3.37
CA GLN A 269 128.99 86.12 -2.55
C GLN A 269 129.65 86.07 -1.17
N ALA A 270 129.94 84.88 -0.63
CA ALA A 270 130.65 84.73 0.62
C ALA A 270 132.16 85.06 0.49
N ALA A 271 132.77 84.74 -0.65
CA ALA A 271 134.18 85.05 -0.92
C ALA A 271 134.44 86.56 -0.99
N GLU A 272 133.62 87.31 -1.75
CA GLU A 272 133.75 88.77 -1.87
C GLU A 272 133.58 89.53 -0.53
N PHE A 273 132.89 88.92 0.45
CA PHE A 273 132.67 89.53 1.75
C PHE A 273 133.91 89.40 2.66
N GLN A 274 134.64 88.28 2.59
CA GLN A 274 135.83 88.08 3.43
C GLN A 274 137.04 88.90 2.97
N GLU A 275 137.20 89.15 1.67
CA GLU A 275 138.30 89.99 1.15
C GLU A 275 138.20 91.46 1.60
N LYS A 276 136.98 91.95 1.87
CA LYS A 276 136.73 93.31 2.37
C LYS A 276 137.08 93.41 3.86
N LEU A 277 136.66 92.41 4.66
CA LEU A 277 136.88 92.40 6.12
C LEU A 277 138.37 92.42 6.52
N GLN A 278 139.25 91.80 5.73
CA GLN A 278 140.69 91.78 6.00
C GLN A 278 141.30 93.19 5.88
N LYS A 279 140.90 93.96 4.86
CA LYS A 279 141.49 95.28 4.53
C LYS A 279 141.11 96.38 5.53
N GLU A 280 140.00 96.25 6.24
CA GLU A 280 139.59 97.21 7.28
C GLU A 280 140.28 96.94 8.63
N SER A 281 140.67 95.69 8.91
CA SER A 281 141.22 95.27 10.20
C SER A 281 142.63 95.82 10.51
N GLU A 282 143.43 96.10 9.48
CA GLU A 282 144.79 96.61 9.62
C GLU A 282 144.82 98.11 9.96
N HIS A 283 143.86 98.89 9.43
CA HIS A 283 143.82 100.35 9.59
C HIS A 283 143.33 100.80 10.98
N ALA A 284 142.59 99.95 11.70
CA ALA A 284 142.03 100.27 13.01
C ALA A 284 143.04 100.14 14.18
N ARG A 285 144.17 99.43 13.99
CA ARG A 285 145.03 98.96 15.10
C ARG A 285 146.17 99.92 15.51
N LEU A 286 146.26 101.11 14.90
CA LEU A 286 147.44 101.99 14.99
C LEU A 286 147.21 103.42 15.53
N VAL A 287 145.97 103.77 15.94
CA VAL A 287 145.62 105.15 16.34
C VAL A 287 145.27 105.29 17.83
N GLN A 288 145.00 104.18 18.54
CA GLN A 288 144.41 104.18 19.88
C GLN A 288 145.39 104.50 21.05
N GLU A 289 146.63 104.90 20.76
CA GLU A 289 147.72 105.00 21.75
C GLU A 289 148.35 106.41 21.86
N LYS A 290 147.69 107.49 21.39
CA LYS A 290 148.35 108.80 21.27
C LYS A 290 147.68 110.08 21.78
N TYR A 291 146.40 110.10 22.17
CA TYR A 291 145.76 111.32 22.69
C TYR A 291 144.93 111.12 23.96
N ASP A 292 145.63 110.68 25.00
CA ASP A 292 145.28 110.98 26.38
C ASP A 292 145.62 112.45 26.74
N GLN A 293 145.08 112.97 27.84
CA GLN A 293 145.52 114.20 28.55
C GLN A 293 145.65 115.52 27.75
N ARG A 294 144.55 116.21 27.36
CA ARG A 294 144.65 117.69 27.12
C ARG A 294 143.45 118.65 27.27
N PHE A 295 142.21 118.24 27.60
CA PHE A 295 141.11 119.23 27.73
C PHE A 295 140.19 119.05 28.96
N ARG A 296 140.74 119.32 30.14
CA ARG A 296 140.01 119.64 31.39
C ARG A 296 140.70 120.77 32.15
N ARG A 297 140.85 121.94 31.52
CA ARG A 297 141.19 123.22 32.18
C ARG A 297 140.99 124.37 31.21
N ASP A 298 139.76 124.86 31.16
CA ASP A 298 139.48 126.28 31.37
C ASP A 298 138.13 126.39 32.08
N CYS A 299 138.06 127.28 33.08
CA CYS A 299 136.83 127.66 33.78
C CYS A 299 136.17 128.79 32.98
N ALA A 300 134.85 128.82 32.76
CA ALA A 300 133.80 129.00 33.77
C ALA A 300 133.95 130.31 34.56
N GLU A 301 133.14 131.32 34.20
CA GLU A 301 132.49 132.36 35.00
C GLU A 301 131.70 133.26 34.01
N LEU A 302 130.54 133.86 34.31
CA LEU A 302 129.71 133.79 35.51
C LEU A 302 128.22 133.80 35.11
N ARG A 303 127.34 133.45 36.06
CA ARG A 303 125.89 133.76 36.00
C ARG A 303 125.67 135.20 36.51
N GLU A 304 124.42 135.50 36.88
CA GLU A 304 124.08 136.49 37.93
C GLU A 304 124.20 137.98 37.51
N LEU A 305 123.23 138.88 37.77
CA LEU A 305 122.02 138.84 38.60
C LEU A 305 120.80 139.58 37.99
N GLN A 306 119.61 139.13 38.38
CA GLN A 306 118.43 139.92 38.83
C GLN A 306 117.56 140.81 37.91
N SER A 307 116.25 140.53 38.05
CA SER A 307 115.17 141.46 38.43
C SER A 307 114.41 142.29 37.38
N LYS A 308 113.24 141.75 37.00
CA LYS A 308 111.89 142.35 37.09
C LYS A 308 111.71 143.85 36.74
N GLU A 309 111.00 144.08 35.63
CA GLU A 309 109.88 145.02 35.37
C GLU A 309 109.31 144.55 33.99
N LEU A 310 108.02 144.47 33.64
CA LEU A 310 106.75 144.99 34.20
C LEU A 310 106.81 146.50 34.45
N ASP A 311 106.50 147.37 33.48
CA ASP A 311 105.18 147.46 32.83
C ASP A 311 105.22 148.01 31.39
N TYR A 312 104.02 148.29 30.82
CA TYR A 312 103.67 148.53 29.42
C TYR A 312 103.60 147.31 28.48
N GLU A 313 102.45 146.87 27.96
CA GLU A 313 101.04 146.97 28.36
C GLU A 313 100.22 146.17 27.33
N LEU A 314 99.37 145.28 27.83
CA LEU A 314 98.06 144.87 27.31
C LEU A 314 97.55 145.54 26.01
N GLY A 315 97.99 145.04 24.84
CA GLY A 315 97.47 145.46 23.53
C GLY A 315 96.60 144.42 22.80
N ASN A 316 97.03 143.15 22.72
CA ASN A 316 96.48 142.19 21.73
C ASN A 316 96.16 140.77 22.23
N GLU A 317 96.47 140.42 23.49
CA GLU A 317 96.29 139.04 23.98
C GLU A 317 94.82 138.59 23.98
N HIS A 318 93.87 139.50 24.16
CA HIS A 318 92.44 139.17 24.21
C HIS A 318 91.85 138.84 22.82
N LEU A 319 92.45 139.35 21.74
CA LEU A 319 92.16 138.91 20.37
C LEU A 319 92.84 137.57 20.07
N TRP A 320 94.08 137.37 20.54
CA TRP A 320 94.81 136.11 20.37
C TRP A 320 94.08 134.96 21.07
N GLN A 321 93.64 135.12 22.33
CA GLN A 321 92.88 134.09 23.04
C GLN A 321 91.47 133.84 22.46
N MET A 322 90.80 134.86 21.94
CA MET A 322 89.52 134.68 21.24
C MET A 322 89.72 133.86 19.95
N LYS A 323 90.76 134.19 19.18
CA LYS A 323 91.10 133.46 17.96
C LYS A 323 91.58 132.03 18.28
N GLU A 324 92.47 131.85 19.24
CA GLU A 324 92.97 130.52 19.67
C GLU A 324 91.83 129.62 20.19
N LYS A 325 90.83 130.18 20.88
CA LYS A 325 89.64 129.42 21.33
C LYS A 325 88.62 129.17 20.21
N PHE A 326 88.56 130.03 19.19
CA PHE A 326 87.71 129.84 18.01
C PHE A 326 88.32 128.82 17.04
N ASP A 327 89.61 128.96 16.74
CA ASP A 327 90.38 128.03 15.91
C ASP A 327 90.46 126.66 16.61
N ARG A 328 90.78 126.55 17.92
CA ARG A 328 90.66 125.27 18.65
C ARG A 328 89.27 124.64 18.58
N LYS A 329 88.18 125.42 18.60
CA LYS A 329 86.82 124.87 18.43
C LYS A 329 86.57 124.40 17.00
N LYS A 330 87.07 125.13 16.01
CA LYS A 330 86.95 124.79 14.60
C LYS A 330 87.79 123.57 14.23
N ASP A 331 88.99 123.45 14.78
CA ASP A 331 89.89 122.32 14.64
C ASP A 331 89.32 121.09 15.37
N HIS A 332 88.83 121.23 16.60
CA HIS A 332 88.15 120.15 17.31
C HIS A 332 86.86 119.70 16.59
N GLN A 333 86.10 120.61 15.98
CA GLN A 333 84.96 120.25 15.12
C GLN A 333 85.41 119.57 13.81
N ALA A 334 86.51 120.00 13.21
CA ALA A 334 87.09 119.35 12.03
C ALA A 334 87.65 117.95 12.36
N GLU A 335 88.23 117.76 13.55
CA GLU A 335 88.63 116.46 14.08
C GLU A 335 87.43 115.57 14.38
N GLU A 336 86.36 116.08 15.01
CA GLU A 336 85.11 115.32 15.21
C GLU A 336 84.44 114.95 13.88
N GLU A 337 84.43 115.85 12.89
CA GLU A 337 84.00 115.54 11.53
C GLU A 337 84.91 114.51 10.84
N PHE A 338 86.21 114.54 11.07
CA PHE A 338 87.18 113.60 10.50
C PHE A 338 87.05 112.21 11.13
N TRP A 339 86.93 112.13 12.46
CA TRP A 339 86.72 110.89 13.19
C TRP A 339 85.33 110.29 12.94
N THR A 340 84.27 111.10 12.84
CA THR A 340 82.94 110.60 12.43
C THR A 340 82.93 110.12 10.99
N LYS A 341 83.61 110.81 10.05
CA LYS A 341 83.80 110.30 8.68
C LYS A 341 84.54 108.97 8.68
N LEU A 342 85.67 108.84 9.40
CA LEU A 342 86.40 107.57 9.55
C LEU A 342 85.58 106.45 10.19
N TRP A 343 84.74 106.77 11.17
CA TRP A 343 83.86 105.83 11.86
C TRP A 343 82.71 105.36 10.96
N TYR A 344 82.06 106.28 10.24
CA TYR A 344 81.07 105.94 9.22
C TYR A 344 81.69 105.18 8.05
N ASP A 345 82.95 105.47 7.67
CA ASP A 345 83.69 104.73 6.65
C ASP A 345 84.05 103.31 7.08
N ASP A 346 84.47 103.08 8.33
CA ASP A 346 84.70 101.71 8.83
C ASP A 346 83.39 100.95 9.04
N ILE A 347 82.31 101.62 9.48
CA ILE A 347 80.97 101.02 9.50
C ILE A 347 80.47 100.70 8.09
N ALA A 348 80.69 101.57 7.10
CA ALA A 348 80.37 101.31 5.70
C ALA A 348 81.20 100.14 5.16
N LYS A 349 82.51 100.11 5.41
CA LYS A 349 83.39 99.00 5.00
C LYS A 349 83.11 97.70 5.76
N LYS A 350 82.61 97.74 7.00
CA LYS A 350 82.10 96.58 7.73
C LYS A 350 80.80 96.09 7.12
N LYS A 351 79.85 96.99 6.86
CA LYS A 351 78.59 96.66 6.20
C LYS A 351 78.80 96.12 4.78
N GLU A 352 79.73 96.67 3.99
CA GLU A 352 80.12 96.11 2.70
C GLU A 352 80.80 94.73 2.81
N ARG A 353 81.46 94.43 3.93
CA ARG A 353 81.97 93.08 4.22
C ARG A 353 80.82 92.16 4.56
N GLU A 354 79.93 92.54 5.47
CA GLU A 354 78.73 91.77 5.83
C GLU A 354 77.77 91.54 4.64
N ASP A 355 77.53 92.55 3.80
CA ASP A 355 76.72 92.46 2.58
C ASP A 355 77.41 91.58 1.52
N ARG A 356 78.76 91.61 1.41
CA ARG A 356 79.53 90.70 0.53
C ARG A 356 79.52 89.27 1.05
N ASP A 357 79.71 89.06 2.34
CA ASP A 357 79.67 87.75 2.99
C ASP A 357 78.25 87.16 2.94
N ALA A 358 77.21 87.99 3.05
CA ALA A 358 75.82 87.61 2.85
C ALA A 358 75.47 87.32 1.38
N GLN A 359 76.05 88.05 0.43
CA GLN A 359 75.95 87.72 -1.00
C GLN A 359 76.68 86.42 -1.34
N GLU A 360 77.87 86.19 -0.78
CA GLU A 360 78.58 84.92 -0.90
C GLU A 360 77.82 83.77 -0.24
N ALA A 361 77.22 83.96 0.93
CA ALA A 361 76.40 82.96 1.59
C ALA A 361 75.14 82.63 0.77
N LYS A 362 74.49 83.64 0.18
CA LYS A 362 73.39 83.44 -0.78
C LYS A 362 73.86 82.70 -2.02
N ALA A 363 74.95 83.11 -2.67
CA ALA A 363 75.50 82.44 -3.85
C ALA A 363 75.93 80.98 -3.56
N LYS A 364 76.51 80.70 -2.39
CA LYS A 364 76.84 79.35 -1.92
C LYS A 364 75.57 78.52 -1.68
N SER A 365 74.53 79.11 -1.07
CA SER A 365 73.22 78.48 -0.85
C SER A 365 72.46 78.23 -2.17
N GLU A 366 72.50 79.16 -3.12
CA GLU A 366 71.89 79.05 -4.45
C GLU A 366 72.62 78.02 -5.31
N SER A 367 73.96 77.98 -5.25
CA SER A 367 74.79 76.95 -5.88
C SER A 367 74.49 75.57 -5.29
N MET A 368 74.43 75.44 -3.97
CA MET A 368 74.02 74.20 -3.29
C MET A 368 72.58 73.80 -3.70
N SER A 369 71.66 74.76 -3.75
CA SER A 369 70.27 74.55 -4.18
C SER A 369 70.15 74.24 -5.68
N LYS A 370 71.13 74.64 -6.51
CA LYS A 370 71.23 74.29 -7.93
C LYS A 370 71.75 72.86 -8.07
N ILE A 371 72.83 72.50 -7.35
CA ILE A 371 73.36 71.14 -7.29
C ILE A 371 72.30 70.16 -6.77
N ILE A 372 71.54 70.51 -5.73
CA ILE A 372 70.45 69.68 -5.21
C ILE A 372 69.32 69.55 -6.24
N ARG A 373 68.97 70.62 -6.99
CA ARG A 373 67.99 70.52 -8.09
C ARG A 373 68.49 69.67 -9.25
N GLU A 374 69.76 69.79 -9.62
CA GLU A 374 70.40 68.97 -10.66
C GLU A 374 70.50 67.49 -10.23
N GLN A 375 70.79 67.21 -8.96
CA GLN A 375 70.74 65.88 -8.37
C GLN A 375 69.32 65.32 -8.31
N MET A 376 68.31 66.12 -7.92
CA MET A 376 66.91 65.70 -7.96
C MET A 376 66.46 65.43 -9.39
N GLN A 377 66.83 66.28 -10.36
CA GLN A 377 66.55 66.06 -11.78
C GLN A 377 67.26 64.82 -12.32
N ALA A 378 68.50 64.56 -11.93
CA ALA A 378 69.21 63.33 -12.27
C ALA A 378 68.54 62.10 -11.65
N ILE A 379 68.16 62.15 -10.37
CA ILE A 379 67.45 61.06 -9.66
C ILE A 379 66.06 60.81 -10.27
N ASP A 380 65.32 61.85 -10.64
CA ASP A 380 63.99 61.70 -11.25
C ASP A 380 64.07 61.36 -12.75
N ALA A 381 65.14 61.73 -13.45
CA ALA A 381 65.47 61.21 -14.78
C ALA A 381 65.88 59.74 -14.71
N ASP A 382 66.69 59.32 -13.73
CA ASP A 382 67.03 57.92 -13.49
C ASP A 382 65.82 57.11 -13.04
N ARG A 383 64.93 57.66 -12.20
CA ARG A 383 63.62 57.05 -11.91
C ARG A 383 62.73 57.02 -13.15
N GLY A 384 62.83 58.00 -14.05
CA GLY A 384 62.16 58.02 -15.34
C GLY A 384 62.65 56.90 -16.26
N LEU A 385 63.97 56.77 -16.40
CA LEU A 385 64.65 55.71 -17.14
C LEU A 385 64.44 54.34 -16.51
N GLN A 386 64.42 54.23 -15.17
CA GLN A 386 64.06 52.99 -14.47
C GLN A 386 62.57 52.67 -14.63
N LYS A 387 61.66 53.66 -14.67
CA LYS A 387 60.25 53.43 -14.98
C LYS A 387 60.05 53.03 -16.44
N SER A 388 60.79 53.62 -17.38
CA SER A 388 60.77 53.24 -18.80
C SER A 388 61.34 51.83 -18.96
N LYS A 389 62.58 51.58 -18.51
CA LYS A 389 63.18 50.25 -18.49
C LYS A 389 62.34 49.22 -17.73
N ARG A 390 61.67 49.56 -16.63
CA ARG A 390 60.76 48.62 -15.92
C ARG A 390 59.45 48.40 -16.66
N LYS A 391 58.94 49.39 -17.41
CA LYS A 391 57.85 49.19 -18.37
C LYS A 391 58.31 48.30 -19.51
N GLU A 392 59.39 48.64 -20.20
CA GLU A 392 60.03 47.85 -21.27
C GLU A 392 60.35 46.43 -20.80
N TYR A 393 60.92 46.21 -19.61
CA TYR A 393 61.14 44.89 -19.03
C TYR A 393 59.83 44.20 -18.67
N SER A 394 58.79 44.90 -18.20
CA SER A 394 57.48 44.29 -17.97
C SER A 394 56.76 43.95 -19.28
N GLU A 395 56.89 44.78 -20.31
CA GLU A 395 56.27 44.63 -21.63
C GLU A 395 57.01 43.58 -22.44
N ALA A 396 58.34 43.48 -22.29
CA ALA A 396 59.18 42.40 -22.79
C ALA A 396 58.96 41.10 -21.99
N ALA A 397 58.76 41.13 -20.67
CA ALA A 397 58.38 39.96 -19.90
C ALA A 397 56.94 39.51 -20.24
N TRP A 398 56.01 40.43 -20.49
CA TRP A 398 54.67 40.13 -21.00
C TRP A 398 54.71 39.70 -22.46
N ALA A 399 55.67 40.16 -23.28
CA ALA A 399 55.87 39.71 -24.65
C ALA A 399 56.57 38.34 -24.69
N GLN A 400 57.49 38.04 -23.78
CA GLN A 400 58.08 36.72 -23.56
C GLN A 400 57.08 35.75 -22.94
N PHE A 401 56.20 36.20 -22.04
CA PHE A 401 55.13 35.37 -21.48
C PHE A 401 54.02 35.14 -22.51
N ARG A 402 53.68 36.12 -23.35
CA ARG A 402 52.83 35.91 -24.53
C ARG A 402 53.51 34.97 -25.52
N ALA A 403 54.75 35.24 -25.93
CA ALA A 403 55.51 34.37 -26.82
C ALA A 403 55.64 32.95 -26.27
N GLN A 404 55.96 32.75 -24.99
CA GLN A 404 55.98 31.41 -24.35
C GLN A 404 54.59 30.79 -24.26
N LYS A 405 53.52 31.56 -24.05
CA LYS A 405 52.15 31.04 -24.04
C LYS A 405 51.67 30.67 -25.44
N ASP A 406 52.04 31.47 -26.44
CA ASP A 406 51.71 31.30 -27.86
C ASP A 406 52.60 30.23 -28.50
N GLU A 407 53.83 30.04 -28.01
CA GLU A 407 54.77 28.95 -28.31
C GLU A 407 54.37 27.67 -27.59
N GLN A 408 53.90 27.72 -26.33
CA GLN A 408 53.26 26.58 -25.68
C GLN A 408 51.92 26.22 -26.34
N ALA A 409 51.17 27.20 -26.85
CA ALA A 409 49.94 26.96 -27.61
C ALA A 409 50.26 26.43 -29.02
N ALA A 410 51.33 26.89 -29.67
CA ALA A 410 51.81 26.39 -30.95
C ALA A 410 52.44 25.00 -30.79
N GLU A 411 53.20 24.74 -29.74
CA GLU A 411 53.66 23.40 -29.34
C GLU A 411 52.48 22.50 -28.99
N PHE A 412 51.45 23.00 -28.30
CA PHE A 412 50.26 22.23 -27.99
C PHE A 412 49.48 21.93 -29.27
N GLN A 413 49.32 22.89 -30.20
CA GLN A 413 48.73 22.67 -31.52
C GLN A 413 49.61 21.81 -32.43
N GLU A 414 50.93 21.82 -32.30
CA GLU A 414 51.86 20.94 -33.03
C GLU A 414 51.90 19.54 -32.42
N LYS A 415 51.73 19.40 -31.10
CA LYS A 415 51.50 18.11 -30.43
C LYS A 415 50.12 17.57 -30.80
N LEU A 416 49.10 18.43 -30.86
CA LEU A 416 47.75 18.06 -31.32
C LEU A 416 47.77 17.70 -32.81
N ARG A 417 48.50 18.43 -33.65
CA ARG A 417 48.71 18.11 -35.08
C ARG A 417 49.51 16.83 -35.26
N LYS A 418 50.58 16.60 -34.51
CA LYS A 418 51.35 15.35 -34.57
C LYS A 418 50.56 14.18 -33.99
N GLN A 419 49.69 14.40 -33.00
CA GLN A 419 48.69 13.42 -32.55
C GLN A 419 47.58 13.22 -33.59
N GLU A 420 47.15 14.24 -34.32
CA GLU A 420 46.20 14.15 -35.43
C GLU A 420 46.82 13.50 -36.66
N GLU A 421 48.10 13.68 -36.93
CA GLU A 421 48.85 13.06 -38.03
C GLU A 421 49.17 11.61 -37.68
N GLN A 422 49.64 11.34 -36.46
CA GLN A 422 49.73 9.98 -35.93
C GLN A 422 48.36 9.32 -35.91
N LYS A 423 47.28 10.03 -35.55
CA LYS A 423 45.92 9.52 -35.62
C LYS A 423 45.45 9.35 -37.06
N ARG A 424 45.78 10.21 -38.03
CA ARG A 424 45.45 10.03 -39.45
C ARG A 424 46.27 8.89 -40.07
N ILE A 425 47.51 8.68 -39.64
CA ILE A 425 48.36 7.54 -40.02
C ILE A 425 47.82 6.27 -39.38
N LEU A 426 47.45 6.28 -38.10
CA LEU A 426 46.79 5.16 -37.43
C LEU A 426 45.40 4.91 -38.01
N ASP A 427 44.61 5.91 -38.37
CA ASP A 427 43.29 5.79 -39.00
C ASP A 427 43.43 5.35 -40.46
N THR A 428 44.50 5.69 -41.19
CA THR A 428 44.77 5.11 -42.52
C THR A 428 45.31 3.70 -42.41
N VAL A 429 46.15 3.37 -41.42
CA VAL A 429 46.59 1.98 -41.13
C VAL A 429 45.44 1.13 -40.59
N LEU A 430 44.55 1.69 -39.78
CA LEU A 430 43.35 1.02 -39.25
C LEU A 430 42.29 0.91 -40.32
N THR A 431 42.02 1.93 -41.15
CA THR A 431 41.07 1.79 -42.27
C THR A 431 41.63 0.95 -43.42
N THR A 432 42.95 0.84 -43.62
CA THR A 432 43.53 -0.13 -44.56
C THR A 432 43.56 -1.53 -43.96
N LYS A 433 43.91 -1.71 -42.68
CA LYS A 433 43.75 -2.99 -41.97
C LYS A 433 42.28 -3.43 -41.92
N GLN A 434 41.34 -2.52 -41.70
CA GLN A 434 39.90 -2.75 -41.81
C GLN A 434 39.49 -3.02 -43.24
N LYS A 435 40.01 -2.34 -44.27
CA LYS A 435 39.73 -2.70 -45.68
C LYS A 435 40.33 -4.06 -46.06
N ILE A 436 41.44 -4.48 -45.44
CA ILE A 436 42.02 -5.81 -45.61
C ILE A 436 41.24 -6.85 -44.81
N GLN A 437 40.77 -6.53 -43.60
CA GLN A 437 39.89 -7.40 -42.80
C GLN A 437 38.46 -7.44 -43.33
N LEU A 438 37.98 -6.39 -44.00
CA LEU A 438 36.72 -6.35 -44.74
C LEU A 438 36.88 -7.13 -46.02
N ARG A 439 37.95 -6.95 -46.81
CA ARG A 439 38.22 -7.82 -47.98
C ARG A 439 38.43 -9.28 -47.60
N LYS A 440 39.07 -9.57 -46.46
CA LYS A 440 39.15 -10.93 -45.92
C LYS A 440 37.80 -11.41 -45.44
N ALA A 441 37.03 -10.60 -44.71
CA ALA A 441 35.66 -10.94 -44.31
C ALA A 441 34.67 -10.94 -45.48
N GLU A 442 34.98 -10.36 -46.64
CA GLU A 442 34.25 -10.39 -47.91
C GLU A 442 34.66 -11.62 -48.73
N GLN A 443 35.88 -12.15 -48.54
CA GLN A 443 36.36 -13.40 -49.12
C GLN A 443 35.93 -14.60 -48.27
N GLU A 444 36.02 -14.49 -46.95
CA GLU A 444 35.44 -15.39 -45.96
C GLU A 444 33.93 -15.35 -46.12
N LYS A 445 33.25 -14.20 -46.17
CA LYS A 445 31.83 -14.17 -46.59
C LYS A 445 31.62 -14.72 -48.01
N ALA A 446 32.40 -14.42 -49.03
CA ALA A 446 32.17 -15.04 -50.35
C ALA A 446 32.49 -16.55 -50.41
N LEU A 447 33.05 -17.13 -49.34
CA LEU A 447 33.23 -18.57 -49.14
C LEU A 447 32.14 -19.13 -48.22
N ASP A 448 31.79 -18.45 -47.14
CA ASP A 448 30.69 -18.75 -46.21
C ASP A 448 29.32 -18.54 -46.85
N ASP A 449 29.18 -17.61 -47.79
CA ASP A 449 28.00 -17.33 -48.63
C ASP A 449 27.91 -18.38 -49.72
N LYS A 450 29.02 -18.94 -50.21
CA LYS A 450 29.00 -20.11 -51.11
C LYS A 450 28.71 -21.40 -50.35
N LEU A 451 29.30 -21.58 -49.18
CA LEU A 451 28.99 -22.66 -48.26
C LEU A 451 27.55 -22.50 -47.75
N ALA A 452 27.05 -21.28 -47.61
CA ALA A 452 25.67 -20.96 -47.31
C ALA A 452 24.78 -20.97 -48.55
N GLU A 453 25.26 -20.93 -49.79
CA GLU A 453 24.49 -21.20 -51.01
C GLU A 453 24.37 -22.71 -51.21
N GLU A 454 25.43 -23.48 -51.02
CA GLU A 454 25.42 -24.95 -51.02
C GLU A 454 24.58 -25.49 -49.86
N THR A 455 24.78 -24.98 -48.65
CA THR A 455 23.91 -25.32 -47.52
C THR A 455 22.57 -24.61 -47.55
N GLN A 456 22.34 -23.52 -48.31
CA GLN A 456 20.97 -23.07 -48.64
C GLN A 456 20.34 -23.93 -49.73
N HIS A 457 21.06 -24.55 -50.65
CA HIS A 457 20.44 -25.50 -51.57
C HIS A 457 20.02 -26.77 -50.81
N ALA A 458 20.85 -27.26 -49.89
CA ALA A 458 20.46 -28.32 -48.96
C ALA A 458 19.33 -27.87 -48.01
N THR A 459 19.49 -26.73 -47.32
CA THR A 459 18.51 -26.21 -46.36
C THR A 459 17.32 -25.50 -46.97
N LEU A 460 17.24 -25.24 -48.27
CA LEU A 460 16.00 -24.89 -48.98
C LEU A 460 15.24 -26.15 -49.36
N SER A 461 15.91 -27.27 -49.66
CA SER A 461 15.21 -28.56 -49.72
C SER A 461 14.63 -28.89 -48.35
N ASP A 462 15.49 -28.92 -47.32
CA ASP A 462 15.10 -29.18 -45.93
C ASP A 462 14.10 -28.14 -45.39
N ASP A 463 14.26 -26.83 -45.66
CA ASP A 463 13.30 -25.83 -45.22
C ASP A 463 12.02 -25.83 -46.02
N MET A 464 12.01 -26.18 -47.31
CA MET A 464 10.74 -26.32 -48.04
C MET A 464 9.95 -27.50 -47.46
N GLU A 465 10.60 -28.64 -47.15
CA GLU A 465 9.99 -29.73 -46.40
C GLU A 465 9.56 -29.30 -44.98
N ARG A 466 10.43 -28.61 -44.22
CA ARG A 466 10.09 -28.13 -42.86
C ARG A 466 8.99 -27.06 -42.91
N ARG A 467 8.90 -26.24 -43.95
CA ARG A 467 7.83 -25.24 -44.16
C ARG A 467 6.52 -25.91 -44.55
N GLN A 468 6.56 -26.97 -45.37
CA GLN A 468 5.41 -27.83 -45.68
C GLN A 468 4.92 -28.53 -44.40
N ARG A 469 5.77 -29.29 -43.71
CA ARG A 469 5.45 -29.94 -42.43
C ARG A 469 4.97 -28.95 -41.35
N LYS A 470 5.51 -27.73 -41.32
CA LYS A 470 5.07 -26.65 -40.41
C LYS A 470 3.80 -25.95 -40.88
N TYR A 471 3.44 -26.03 -42.15
CA TYR A 471 2.15 -25.58 -42.70
C TYR A 471 1.07 -26.63 -42.41
N GLU A 472 1.34 -27.89 -42.70
CA GLU A 472 0.50 -29.06 -42.37
C GLU A 472 0.19 -29.08 -40.87
N LEU A 473 1.23 -29.06 -40.01
CA LEU A 473 1.06 -29.01 -38.56
C LEU A 473 0.30 -27.76 -38.07
N ARG A 474 0.36 -26.63 -38.80
CA ARG A 474 -0.42 -25.42 -38.49
C ARG A 474 -1.89 -25.58 -38.89
N ASP A 475 -2.16 -26.14 -40.05
CA ASP A 475 -3.51 -26.44 -40.54
C ASP A 475 -4.17 -27.50 -39.64
N GLU A 476 -3.48 -28.58 -39.30
CA GLU A 476 -3.90 -29.54 -38.27
C GLU A 476 -4.18 -28.88 -36.91
N ASN A 477 -3.30 -27.98 -36.45
CA ASN A 477 -3.55 -27.22 -35.21
C ASN A 477 -4.73 -26.26 -35.32
N GLN A 478 -4.98 -25.66 -36.49
CA GLN A 478 -6.14 -24.79 -36.73
C GLN A 478 -7.44 -25.60 -36.76
N ARG A 479 -7.46 -26.73 -37.48
CA ARG A 479 -8.57 -27.70 -37.49
C ARG A 479 -8.86 -28.24 -36.09
N TYR A 480 -7.82 -28.60 -35.32
CA TYR A 480 -7.98 -29.06 -33.94
C TYR A 480 -8.49 -27.96 -33.00
N ARG A 481 -8.03 -26.71 -33.14
CA ARG A 481 -8.57 -25.56 -32.40
C ARG A 481 -10.04 -25.30 -32.76
N ALA A 482 -10.38 -25.30 -34.04
CA ALA A 482 -11.76 -25.13 -34.50
C ALA A 482 -12.67 -26.27 -34.00
N TYR A 483 -12.17 -27.51 -33.96
CA TYR A 483 -12.87 -28.65 -33.35
C TYR A 483 -13.07 -28.47 -31.83
N LEU A 484 -12.05 -28.00 -31.09
CA LEU A 484 -12.19 -27.69 -29.66
C LEU A 484 -13.13 -26.50 -29.40
N GLU A 485 -13.21 -25.52 -30.31
CA GLU A 485 -14.14 -24.40 -30.24
C GLU A 485 -15.58 -24.84 -30.54
N GLN A 486 -15.80 -25.64 -31.59
CA GLN A 486 -17.09 -26.28 -31.86
C GLN A 486 -17.55 -27.14 -30.67
N ARG A 487 -16.67 -28.00 -30.14
CA ARG A 487 -16.96 -28.82 -28.97
C ARG A 487 -17.35 -27.98 -27.76
N LYS A 488 -16.67 -26.86 -27.49
CA LYS A 488 -17.05 -25.93 -26.40
C LYS A 488 -18.40 -25.27 -26.64
N LEU A 489 -18.73 -24.91 -27.89
CA LEU A 489 -20.04 -24.36 -28.25
C LEU A 489 -21.16 -25.39 -28.08
N ASP A 490 -20.90 -26.67 -28.37
CA ASP A 490 -21.85 -27.75 -28.15
C ASP A 490 -22.01 -28.13 -26.67
N GLU A 491 -20.91 -28.14 -25.90
CA GLU A 491 -20.96 -28.26 -24.43
C GLU A 491 -21.73 -27.08 -23.80
N GLN A 492 -21.58 -25.85 -24.33
CA GLN A 492 -22.36 -24.67 -23.91
C GLN A 492 -23.85 -24.77 -24.30
N ARG A 493 -24.19 -25.29 -25.49
CA ARG A 493 -25.58 -25.55 -25.88
C ARG A 493 -26.24 -26.55 -24.93
N GLN A 494 -25.55 -27.65 -24.62
CA GLN A 494 -26.02 -28.64 -23.66
C GLN A 494 -26.20 -28.05 -22.26
N GLN A 495 -25.30 -27.18 -21.79
CA GLN A 495 -25.47 -26.44 -20.53
C GLN A 495 -26.71 -25.54 -20.56
N ILE A 496 -26.92 -24.76 -21.62
CA ILE A 496 -28.11 -23.88 -21.78
C ILE A 496 -29.41 -24.70 -21.81
N GLU A 497 -29.40 -25.89 -22.40
CA GLU A 497 -30.56 -26.80 -22.39
C GLU A 497 -30.81 -27.41 -21.00
N LEU A 498 -29.75 -27.86 -20.30
CA LEU A 498 -29.84 -28.35 -18.92
C LEU A 498 -30.35 -27.27 -17.96
N ASP A 499 -29.82 -26.04 -18.05
CA ASP A 499 -30.26 -24.91 -17.23
C ASP A 499 -31.73 -24.56 -17.49
N ARG A 500 -32.21 -24.67 -18.74
CA ARG A 500 -33.64 -24.52 -19.08
C ARG A 500 -34.50 -25.61 -18.43
N PHE A 501 -34.07 -26.88 -18.46
CA PHE A 501 -34.80 -27.96 -17.77
C PHE A 501 -34.83 -27.75 -16.26
N LEU A 502 -33.71 -27.39 -15.64
CA LEU A 502 -33.61 -27.07 -14.21
C LEU A 502 -34.50 -25.89 -13.82
N GLN A 503 -34.54 -24.84 -14.64
CA GLN A 503 -35.41 -23.67 -14.43
C GLN A 503 -36.89 -24.06 -14.51
N ILE A 504 -37.29 -24.87 -15.50
CA ILE A 504 -38.67 -25.37 -15.63
C ILE A 504 -39.08 -26.21 -14.41
N GLU A 505 -38.19 -27.05 -13.88
CA GLU A 505 -38.46 -27.81 -12.65
C GLU A 505 -38.53 -26.90 -11.41
N ALA A 506 -37.63 -25.91 -11.29
CA ALA A 506 -37.65 -24.93 -10.21
C ALA A 506 -38.96 -24.11 -10.20
N ASP A 507 -39.40 -23.63 -11.36
CA ASP A 507 -40.65 -22.88 -11.51
C ASP A 507 -41.87 -23.76 -11.23
N ARG A 508 -41.85 -25.04 -11.63
CA ARG A 508 -42.89 -26.02 -11.26
C ARG A 508 -42.95 -26.26 -9.74
N GLN A 509 -41.81 -26.34 -9.06
CA GLN A 509 -41.75 -26.47 -7.60
C GLN A 509 -42.21 -25.18 -6.90
N ASN A 510 -41.87 -24.01 -7.44
CA ASN A 510 -42.31 -22.72 -6.92
C ASN A 510 -43.81 -22.50 -7.12
N ALA A 511 -44.38 -22.90 -8.26
CA ALA A 511 -45.82 -22.92 -8.49
C ALA A 511 -46.56 -23.86 -7.50
N MET A 512 -46.01 -25.05 -7.23
CA MET A 512 -46.53 -25.97 -6.19
C MET A 512 -46.51 -25.34 -4.79
N ARG A 513 -45.42 -24.64 -4.42
CA ARG A 513 -45.31 -23.90 -3.14
C ARG A 513 -46.33 -22.75 -3.06
N ALA A 514 -46.45 -21.95 -4.10
CA ALA A 514 -47.40 -20.85 -4.19
C ALA A 514 -48.86 -21.32 -4.12
N GLY A 515 -49.18 -22.44 -4.77
CA GLY A 515 -50.50 -23.08 -4.70
C GLY A 515 -50.86 -23.54 -3.27
N LYS A 516 -49.91 -24.15 -2.55
CA LYS A 516 -50.08 -24.52 -1.13
C LYS A 516 -50.30 -23.29 -0.25
N LEU A 517 -49.50 -22.23 -0.42
CA LEU A 517 -49.63 -20.98 0.34
C LEU A 517 -50.99 -20.30 0.12
N ARG A 518 -51.47 -20.24 -1.14
CA ARG A 518 -52.83 -19.72 -1.44
C ARG A 518 -53.91 -20.55 -0.74
N ALA A 519 -53.84 -21.88 -0.84
CA ALA A 519 -54.83 -22.77 -0.20
C ALA A 519 -54.80 -22.69 1.35
N GLU A 520 -53.67 -22.30 1.95
CA GLU A 520 -53.57 -21.99 3.39
C GLU A 520 -54.19 -20.63 3.73
N GLN A 521 -53.89 -19.60 2.93
CA GLN A 521 -54.49 -18.27 3.05
C GLN A 521 -56.02 -18.32 2.90
N ASP A 522 -56.54 -19.06 1.93
CA ASP A 522 -57.98 -19.26 1.72
C ASP A 522 -58.66 -19.92 2.93
N LYS A 523 -58.01 -20.92 3.55
CA LYS A 523 -58.49 -21.55 4.80
C LYS A 523 -58.49 -20.57 5.97
N ARG A 524 -57.42 -19.78 6.11
CA ARG A 524 -57.31 -18.75 7.15
C ARG A 524 -58.36 -17.65 6.98
N ASN A 525 -58.65 -17.25 5.74
CA ASN A 525 -59.67 -16.25 5.41
C ASN A 525 -61.07 -16.77 5.70
N LYS A 526 -61.37 -18.04 5.38
CA LYS A 526 -62.65 -18.69 5.74
C LYS A 526 -62.83 -18.79 7.26
N LEU A 527 -61.82 -19.27 7.99
CA LEU A 527 -61.85 -19.32 9.45
C LEU A 527 -62.02 -17.93 10.08
N LEU A 528 -61.38 -16.90 9.53
CA LEU A 528 -61.57 -15.50 9.97
C LEU A 528 -63.00 -15.03 9.71
N GLN A 529 -63.59 -15.36 8.56
CA GLN A 529 -64.98 -15.02 8.23
C GLN A 529 -65.97 -15.74 9.15
N GLU A 530 -65.76 -17.03 9.43
CA GLU A 530 -66.53 -17.82 10.40
C GLU A 530 -66.47 -17.21 11.81
N VAL A 531 -65.29 -16.81 12.27
CA VAL A 531 -65.10 -16.12 13.57
C VAL A 531 -65.79 -14.75 13.60
N ILE A 532 -65.75 -13.98 12.51
CA ILE A 532 -66.45 -12.69 12.41
C ILE A 532 -67.97 -12.89 12.46
N VAL A 533 -68.52 -13.83 11.69
CA VAL A 533 -69.97 -14.13 11.66
C VAL A 533 -70.44 -14.65 13.01
N GLY A 534 -69.73 -15.61 13.61
CA GLY A 534 -70.05 -16.11 14.95
C GLY A 534 -69.97 -15.02 16.03
N ARG A 535 -69.04 -14.06 15.89
CA ARG A 535 -68.96 -12.91 16.80
C ARG A 535 -70.09 -11.91 16.60
N GLN A 536 -70.55 -11.70 15.37
CA GLN A 536 -71.75 -10.89 15.08
C GLN A 536 -73.01 -11.54 15.66
N GLN A 537 -73.18 -12.86 15.51
CA GLN A 537 -74.28 -13.61 16.12
C GLN A 537 -74.30 -13.47 17.64
N GLN A 538 -73.16 -13.68 18.33
CA GLN A 538 -73.04 -13.46 19.78
C GLN A 538 -73.40 -12.05 20.24
N LEU A 539 -73.09 -11.02 19.43
CA LEU A 539 -73.43 -9.64 19.74
C LEU A 539 -74.93 -9.37 19.55
N ASN A 540 -75.54 -9.92 18.49
CA ASN A 540 -76.97 -9.81 18.24
C ASN A 540 -77.78 -10.51 19.35
N GLU A 541 -77.48 -11.78 19.65
CA GLU A 541 -78.11 -12.53 20.77
C GLU A 541 -78.02 -11.77 22.09
N ARG A 542 -76.86 -11.15 22.38
CA ARG A 542 -76.67 -10.37 23.62
C ARG A 542 -77.49 -9.08 23.63
N ASN A 543 -77.69 -8.45 22.48
CA ASN A 543 -78.53 -7.26 22.37
C ASN A 543 -80.03 -7.63 22.45
N GLU A 544 -80.43 -8.75 21.88
CA GLU A 544 -81.79 -9.30 21.96
C GLU A 544 -82.16 -9.70 23.40
N ARG A 545 -81.28 -10.42 24.11
CA ARG A 545 -81.46 -10.73 25.54
C ARG A 545 -81.61 -9.47 26.38
N LYS A 546 -80.76 -8.45 26.16
CA LYS A 546 -80.90 -7.14 26.82
C LYS A 546 -82.21 -6.43 26.49
N ALA A 547 -82.73 -6.57 25.27
CA ALA A 547 -84.02 -5.99 24.91
C ALA A 547 -85.18 -6.70 25.63
N GLN A 548 -85.09 -8.03 25.80
CA GLN A 548 -86.02 -8.83 26.60
C GLN A 548 -85.93 -8.45 28.09
N GLU A 549 -84.74 -8.48 28.69
CA GLU A 549 -84.46 -8.05 30.07
C GLU A 549 -85.02 -6.65 30.37
N ASN A 550 -84.79 -5.67 29.48
CA ASN A 550 -85.34 -4.32 29.61
C ASN A 550 -86.88 -4.28 29.52
N SER A 551 -87.48 -5.12 28.67
CA SER A 551 -88.95 -5.19 28.52
C SER A 551 -89.60 -5.84 29.74
N GLU A 552 -88.97 -6.89 30.28
CA GLU A 552 -89.39 -7.53 31.53
C GLU A 552 -89.27 -6.57 32.72
N HIS A 553 -88.17 -5.82 32.82
CA HIS A 553 -88.01 -4.80 33.87
C HIS A 553 -89.03 -3.66 33.75
N GLN A 554 -89.38 -3.21 32.54
CA GLN A 554 -90.46 -2.24 32.34
C GLN A 554 -91.80 -2.80 32.82
N TRP A 555 -92.14 -4.03 32.43
CA TRP A 555 -93.36 -4.71 32.87
C TRP A 555 -93.40 -4.91 34.40
N GLN A 556 -92.28 -5.29 35.02
CA GLN A 556 -92.15 -5.41 36.48
C GLN A 556 -92.38 -4.06 37.17
N VAL A 557 -91.80 -2.97 36.66
CA VAL A 557 -91.97 -1.61 37.20
C VAL A 557 -93.42 -1.16 37.10
N ASP A 558 -94.10 -1.41 35.98
CA ASP A 558 -95.50 -1.01 35.81
C ASP A 558 -96.46 -1.85 36.67
N ASN A 559 -96.24 -3.17 36.75
CA ASN A 559 -96.98 -4.04 37.67
C ASN A 559 -96.81 -3.61 39.14
N MET A 560 -95.59 -3.23 39.54
CA MET A 560 -95.32 -2.72 40.90
C MET A 560 -96.01 -1.37 41.18
N LYS A 561 -96.21 -0.50 40.18
CA LYS A 561 -97.05 0.71 40.33
C LYS A 561 -98.50 0.31 40.60
N THR A 562 -99.06 -0.58 39.78
CA THR A 562 -100.45 -1.06 39.92
C THR A 562 -100.70 -1.70 41.29
N ILE A 563 -99.78 -2.54 41.78
CA ILE A 563 -99.86 -3.15 43.11
C ILE A 563 -99.78 -2.06 44.21
N SER A 564 -98.88 -1.07 44.07
CA SER A 564 -98.79 0.06 45.01
C SER A 564 -100.06 0.90 45.09
N GLU A 565 -100.77 1.06 43.96
CA GLU A 565 -102.06 1.77 43.90
C GLU A 565 -103.20 0.95 44.53
N GLN A 566 -103.25 -0.36 44.28
CA GLN A 566 -104.21 -1.27 44.92
C GLN A 566 -104.04 -1.30 46.46
N VAL A 567 -102.81 -1.38 46.97
CA VAL A 567 -102.55 -1.39 48.42
C VAL A 567 -102.99 -0.08 49.08
N LYS A 568 -102.75 1.08 48.45
CA LYS A 568 -103.22 2.39 48.97
C LYS A 568 -104.75 2.47 49.05
N LEU A 569 -105.45 1.91 48.07
CA LEU A 569 -106.92 1.83 48.07
C LEU A 569 -107.40 0.90 49.19
N GLU A 570 -106.80 -0.29 49.34
CA GLU A 570 -107.15 -1.20 50.44
C GLU A 570 -106.90 -0.60 51.81
N ASP A 571 -105.79 0.10 52.04
CA ASP A 571 -105.50 0.70 53.35
C ASP A 571 -106.50 1.80 53.73
N ALA A 572 -106.87 2.67 52.79
CA ALA A 572 -107.94 3.65 53.00
C ALA A 572 -109.29 2.98 53.36
N ASP A 573 -109.60 1.86 52.70
CA ASP A 573 -110.82 1.10 52.92
C ASP A 573 -110.80 0.33 54.26
N ARG A 574 -109.65 -0.24 54.65
CA ARG A 574 -109.40 -0.84 55.97
C ARG A 574 -109.57 0.20 57.07
N GLU A 575 -109.03 1.40 56.91
CA GLU A 575 -109.25 2.49 57.87
C GLU A 575 -110.73 2.89 57.96
N ALA A 576 -111.44 2.98 56.84
CA ALA A 576 -112.88 3.26 56.83
C ALA A 576 -113.68 2.19 57.60
N ARG A 577 -113.41 0.91 57.32
CA ARG A 577 -114.01 -0.24 58.03
C ARG A 577 -113.64 -0.28 59.52
N ASN A 578 -112.44 0.16 59.89
CA ASN A 578 -112.02 0.26 61.29
C ASN A 578 -112.66 1.45 62.01
N ARG A 579 -112.88 2.58 61.32
CA ARG A 579 -113.66 3.72 61.82
C ARG A 579 -115.11 3.31 62.13
N THR A 580 -115.78 2.60 61.23
CA THR A 580 -117.16 2.13 61.47
C THR A 580 -117.25 1.05 62.56
N LYS A 581 -116.34 0.07 62.59
CA LYS A 581 -116.29 -0.94 63.68
C LYS A 581 -116.11 -0.33 65.07
N ARG A 582 -115.25 0.68 65.22
CA ARG A 582 -115.04 1.39 66.50
C ARG A 582 -116.31 2.11 66.97
N LEU A 583 -117.11 2.65 66.04
CA LEU A 583 -118.40 3.28 66.35
C LEU A 583 -119.47 2.24 66.73
N ALA A 584 -119.55 1.14 65.98
CA ALA A 584 -120.49 0.04 66.26
C ALA A 584 -120.23 -0.59 67.64
N TYR A 585 -118.98 -0.99 67.94
CA TYR A 585 -118.62 -1.57 69.23
C TYR A 585 -118.93 -0.65 70.42
N ARG A 586 -118.78 0.68 70.25
CA ARG A 586 -119.18 1.66 71.28
C ARG A 586 -120.69 1.68 71.52
N SER A 587 -121.50 1.37 70.50
CA SER A 587 -122.95 1.21 70.62
C SER A 587 -123.32 -0.13 71.26
N ASP A 588 -122.68 -1.22 70.84
CA ASP A 588 -122.94 -2.57 71.34
C ASP A 588 -122.63 -2.69 72.84
N LEU A 589 -121.53 -2.09 73.31
CA LEU A 589 -121.15 -2.10 74.73
C LEU A 589 -122.20 -1.40 75.61
N MET A 590 -122.72 -0.25 75.16
CA MET A 590 -123.83 0.45 75.82
C MET A 590 -125.11 -0.40 75.82
N GLY A 591 -125.36 -1.15 74.73
CA GLY A 591 -126.45 -2.13 74.64
C GLY A 591 -126.32 -3.26 75.64
N GLN A 592 -125.14 -3.89 75.74
CA GLN A 592 -124.84 -4.99 76.67
C GLN A 592 -125.03 -4.59 78.12
N MET A 593 -124.52 -3.41 78.53
CA MET A 593 -124.75 -2.85 79.87
C MET A 593 -126.26 -2.76 80.20
N SER A 594 -127.09 -2.34 79.24
CA SER A 594 -128.55 -2.27 79.41
C SER A 594 -129.25 -3.64 79.42
N TYR A 595 -128.58 -4.71 78.98
CA TYR A 595 -129.13 -6.07 78.94
C TYR A 595 -128.77 -6.85 80.21
N GLU A 596 -127.52 -6.80 80.68
CA GLU A 596 -127.15 -7.45 81.95
C GLU A 596 -127.96 -6.90 83.14
N GLN A 597 -128.24 -5.60 83.14
CA GLN A 597 -129.11 -4.94 84.13
C GLN A 597 -130.54 -5.49 84.14
N ARG A 598 -131.05 -6.00 83.00
CA ARG A 598 -132.36 -6.67 82.92
C ARG A 598 -132.25 -8.16 83.26
N LYS A 599 -131.27 -8.87 82.70
CA LYS A 599 -131.10 -10.31 82.92
C LYS A 599 -130.93 -10.66 84.41
N LYS A 600 -130.21 -9.83 85.19
CA LYS A 600 -130.10 -10.02 86.65
C LYS A 600 -131.46 -9.95 87.37
N GLN A 601 -132.36 -9.07 86.94
CA GLN A 601 -133.72 -8.95 87.50
C GLN A 601 -134.59 -10.18 87.16
N GLU A 602 -134.34 -10.84 86.03
CA GLU A 602 -135.03 -12.07 85.60
C GLU A 602 -134.46 -13.33 86.29
N GLU A 603 -133.14 -13.43 86.47
CA GLU A 603 -132.52 -14.55 87.18
C GLU A 603 -132.85 -14.56 88.68
N GLU A 604 -132.91 -13.38 89.30
CA GLU A 604 -133.44 -13.22 90.66
C GLU A 604 -134.91 -13.62 90.78
N TYR A 605 -135.68 -13.70 89.68
CA TYR A 605 -137.07 -14.16 89.67
C TYR A 605 -137.15 -15.69 89.54
N GLU A 606 -136.48 -16.30 88.56
CA GLU A 606 -136.57 -17.75 88.31
C GLU A 606 -135.92 -18.61 89.40
N ILE A 607 -134.85 -18.14 90.06
CA ILE A 607 -134.26 -18.87 91.22
C ILE A 607 -135.29 -19.06 92.35
N ARG A 608 -136.23 -18.11 92.52
CA ARG A 608 -137.34 -18.25 93.48
C ARG A 608 -138.43 -19.23 93.02
N ARG A 609 -138.51 -19.53 91.72
CA ARG A 609 -139.47 -20.49 91.14
C ARG A 609 -138.97 -21.93 91.24
N GLU A 610 -137.74 -22.19 90.80
CA GLU A 610 -137.16 -23.55 90.80
C GLU A 610 -137.03 -24.13 92.21
N GLN A 611 -136.71 -23.30 93.21
CA GLN A 611 -136.68 -23.72 94.62
C GLN A 611 -138.04 -24.20 95.13
N ALA A 612 -139.16 -23.68 94.59
CA ALA A 612 -140.49 -24.13 94.96
C ALA A 612 -140.88 -25.46 94.26
N GLU A 613 -140.43 -25.67 93.02
CA GLU A 613 -140.70 -26.89 92.25
C GLU A 613 -139.85 -28.07 92.75
N GLY A 614 -138.55 -27.86 93.01
CA GLY A 614 -137.65 -28.91 93.53
C GLY A 614 -138.09 -29.49 94.88
N MET A 615 -138.64 -28.64 95.76
CA MET A 615 -139.19 -29.05 97.06
C MET A 615 -140.42 -29.98 96.94
N GLN A 616 -141.12 -30.00 95.80
CA GLN A 616 -142.25 -30.90 95.58
C GLN A 616 -141.79 -32.28 95.07
N ALA A 617 -140.78 -32.31 94.19
CA ALA A 617 -140.28 -33.55 93.60
C ALA A 617 -139.66 -34.51 94.63
N GLU A 618 -138.89 -33.99 95.59
CA GLU A 618 -138.28 -34.80 96.66
C GLU A 618 -139.35 -35.51 97.52
N ILE A 619 -140.48 -34.85 97.78
CA ILE A 619 -141.61 -35.41 98.54
C ILE A 619 -142.26 -36.59 97.79
N GLU A 620 -142.24 -36.61 96.45
CA GLU A 620 -142.72 -37.77 95.68
C GLU A 620 -141.71 -38.92 95.66
N TYR A 621 -140.42 -38.62 95.52
CA TYR A 621 -139.36 -39.63 95.51
C TYR A 621 -139.31 -40.41 96.82
N GLN A 622 -139.35 -39.71 97.95
CA GLN A 622 -139.40 -40.29 99.30
C GLN A 622 -140.58 -41.27 99.47
N LYS A 623 -141.75 -41.00 98.86
CA LYS A 623 -142.92 -41.90 98.93
C LYS A 623 -142.71 -43.19 98.16
N ARG A 624 -142.10 -43.14 96.97
CA ARG A 624 -141.81 -44.33 96.14
C ARG A 624 -140.74 -45.20 96.79
N LEU A 625 -139.67 -44.57 97.28
CA LEU A 625 -138.56 -45.25 97.94
C LEU A 625 -139.01 -46.04 99.20
N ASN A 626 -139.92 -45.47 100.00
CA ASN A 626 -140.49 -46.16 101.17
C ASN A 626 -141.41 -47.34 100.81
N PHE A 627 -141.99 -47.38 99.61
CA PHE A 627 -142.77 -48.52 99.14
C PHE A 627 -141.88 -49.68 98.69
N GLU A 628 -140.86 -49.39 97.88
CA GLU A 628 -139.92 -50.39 97.35
C GLU A 628 -139.08 -51.04 98.45
N LEU A 629 -138.69 -50.28 99.49
CA LEU A 629 -137.92 -50.79 100.63
C LEU A 629 -138.68 -51.80 101.53
N GLN A 630 -140.00 -51.98 101.37
CA GLN A 630 -140.78 -52.89 102.21
C GLN A 630 -141.06 -54.28 101.61
N GLN A 631 -140.76 -54.53 100.32
CA GLN A 631 -141.02 -55.84 99.67
C GLN A 631 -139.77 -56.62 99.20
N THR A 632 -138.70 -56.51 99.98
CA THR A 632 -137.80 -57.62 100.37
C THR A 632 -137.22 -58.58 99.30
N GLY A 633 -135.88 -58.75 99.33
CA GLY A 633 -135.36 -60.13 99.36
C GLY A 633 -134.02 -60.46 98.69
N VAL A 634 -133.40 -59.53 97.95
CA VAL A 634 -132.13 -59.73 97.22
C VAL A 634 -131.37 -58.39 97.06
N ALA A 635 -130.06 -58.33 96.80
CA ALA A 635 -129.07 -59.38 96.49
C ALA A 635 -127.63 -59.01 96.93
N TYR A 636 -126.70 -59.92 96.63
CA TYR A 636 -125.27 -59.71 96.37
C TYR A 636 -124.93 -58.36 95.64
N PRO A 637 -123.66 -57.88 95.68
CA PRO A 637 -122.68 -57.94 96.77
C PRO A 637 -121.99 -56.59 97.07
N HIS A 638 -121.93 -56.24 98.37
CA HIS A 638 -120.68 -56.06 99.16
C HIS A 638 -119.52 -55.20 98.58
N PRO A 639 -119.06 -54.16 99.30
CA PRO A 639 -118.04 -54.41 100.35
C PRO A 639 -118.09 -53.49 101.60
N ILE A 640 -117.35 -53.89 102.64
CA ILE A 640 -117.18 -53.13 103.90
C ILE A 640 -116.04 -52.11 103.80
N ARG A 641 -116.28 -50.83 104.12
CA ARG A 641 -115.40 -49.98 104.99
C ARG A 641 -115.95 -48.55 105.22
N GLN A 642 -116.69 -48.39 106.33
CA GLN A 642 -116.98 -47.14 107.07
C GLN A 642 -117.93 -47.48 108.25
N TRP A 643 -117.77 -48.63 108.90
CA TRP A 643 -116.84 -48.79 110.03
C TRP A 643 -116.97 -47.70 111.10
N TYR A 644 -117.92 -47.92 112.02
CA TYR A 644 -117.68 -47.82 113.46
C TYR A 644 -116.84 -46.63 113.99
N SER A 645 -117.39 -45.41 113.92
CA SER A 645 -117.25 -44.44 115.02
C SER A 645 -118.31 -43.33 114.98
N ALA A 646 -119.59 -43.70 115.11
CA ALA A 646 -120.65 -42.71 115.33
C ALA A 646 -120.61 -42.22 116.78
N LYS A 647 -120.07 -41.02 117.02
CA LYS A 647 -119.95 -40.39 118.35
C LYS A 647 -119.62 -38.90 118.23
N THR A 648 -119.51 -38.22 119.39
CA THR A 648 -118.84 -36.90 119.53
C THR A 648 -119.33 -35.80 118.57
N GLY A 649 -120.65 -35.61 118.48
CA GLY A 649 -121.27 -34.50 117.74
C GLY A 649 -121.52 -33.27 118.63
N THR A 650 -120.50 -32.44 118.83
CA THR A 650 -120.62 -31.16 119.54
C THR A 650 -121.36 -30.12 118.69
N PHE A 651 -122.55 -29.71 119.13
CA PHE A 651 -123.46 -28.81 118.39
C PHE A 651 -123.10 -27.32 118.56
N TYR A 652 -123.36 -26.52 117.52
CA TYR A 652 -122.85 -25.14 117.42
C TYR A 652 -123.82 -24.06 117.93
N ARG A 653 -123.26 -22.88 118.25
CA ARG A 653 -123.93 -21.67 118.75
C ARG A 653 -123.46 -20.46 117.88
N PRO A 654 -124.25 -19.40 117.66
CA PRO A 654 -124.11 -18.53 116.48
C PRO A 654 -123.49 -17.14 116.78
N GLU A 655 -123.38 -16.24 115.76
CA GLU A 655 -124.18 -14.98 115.66
C GLU A 655 -123.73 -13.96 114.56
N LYS A 656 -124.72 -13.50 113.75
CA LYS A 656 -125.01 -12.11 113.28
C LYS A 656 -124.09 -11.30 112.30
N PRO A 657 -124.57 -10.15 111.73
CA PRO A 657 -123.96 -9.42 110.58
C PRO A 657 -123.61 -7.91 110.77
N ALA A 658 -122.86 -7.26 109.85
CA ALA A 658 -122.88 -5.80 109.52
C ALA A 658 -121.97 -5.28 108.33
N MET A 659 -122.53 -4.43 107.43
CA MET A 659 -122.12 -3.10 106.84
C MET A 659 -120.69 -2.68 106.26
N PHE A 660 -120.69 -2.03 105.06
CA PHE A 660 -120.10 -0.69 104.61
C PHE A 660 -118.70 -0.41 103.90
N ASP A 661 -118.75 0.41 102.80
CA ASP A 661 -118.02 1.62 102.19
C ASP A 661 -116.55 1.79 101.55
N ASP A 662 -116.53 2.40 100.32
CA ASP A 662 -115.83 3.59 99.63
C ASP A 662 -114.31 3.94 99.22
N ASP A 663 -114.13 4.56 98.00
CA ASP A 663 -113.43 5.85 97.53
C ASP A 663 -112.06 6.12 96.68
N ASN A 664 -112.10 7.10 95.71
CA ASN A 664 -111.11 8.20 95.21
C ASN A 664 -110.10 8.20 93.90
N PRO A 665 -109.07 9.11 93.55
CA PRO A 665 -108.70 9.66 92.16
C PRO A 665 -107.15 9.73 91.67
N ALA A 666 -106.52 10.66 90.85
CA ALA A 666 -106.47 11.04 89.36
C ALA A 666 -105.25 11.99 88.85
N ASN A 667 -105.04 12.34 87.52
CA ASN A 667 -104.38 13.59 86.84
C ASN A 667 -103.00 13.63 85.97
N GLY A 668 -102.80 14.50 84.90
CA GLY A 668 -101.50 15.19 84.46
C GLY A 668 -100.80 15.30 82.99
N ASN A 669 -100.60 16.55 82.41
CA ASN A 669 -99.45 17.28 81.68
C ASN A 669 -98.80 17.14 80.20
N GLU A 670 -97.92 18.12 79.77
CA GLU A 670 -97.29 18.45 78.41
C GLU A 670 -95.70 18.38 78.24
N ASN A 671 -95.09 18.52 77.00
CA ASN A 671 -93.70 19.12 76.71
C ASN A 671 -93.15 19.25 75.22
N LEU A 672 -91.95 19.87 74.99
CA LEU A 672 -91.28 20.14 73.66
C LEU A 672 -89.70 20.27 73.69
N SER A 673 -88.94 19.91 72.61
CA SER A 673 -87.62 20.48 72.09
C SER A 673 -86.43 19.53 71.64
N ILE A 674 -85.46 20.08 70.85
CA ILE A 674 -84.03 19.67 70.55
C ILE A 674 -83.63 18.69 69.36
N VAL A 675 -83.00 19.26 68.29
CA VAL A 675 -81.71 18.97 67.52
C VAL A 675 -80.97 17.59 67.70
N PRO A 676 -80.19 16.95 66.74
CA PRO A 676 -79.42 17.45 65.54
C PRO A 676 -79.30 16.60 64.20
N ARG A 677 -78.71 17.25 63.17
CA ARG A 677 -77.80 16.75 62.06
C ARG A 677 -78.31 15.82 60.92
N ARG A 678 -77.59 15.89 59.77
CA ARG A 678 -77.80 15.15 58.49
C ARG A 678 -76.63 14.19 58.20
N ASN A 679 -76.87 13.12 57.42
CA ASN A 679 -75.87 12.19 56.86
C ASN A 679 -76.37 11.60 55.52
N THR A 680 -75.49 11.51 54.50
CA THR A 680 -75.42 10.54 53.35
C THR A 680 -74.33 11.01 52.36
N THR A 681 -73.08 10.49 52.39
CA THR A 681 -72.56 9.28 51.68
C THR A 681 -72.52 9.35 50.13
N ALA A 682 -71.52 10.06 49.58
CA ALA A 682 -70.26 9.53 48.96
C ALA A 682 -70.23 8.06 48.39
N PRO A 683 -69.28 7.69 47.46
CA PRO A 683 -68.27 8.46 46.71
C PRO A 683 -68.10 8.02 45.20
N GLU A 684 -66.91 8.34 44.63
CA GLU A 684 -66.13 7.57 43.62
C GLU A 684 -66.27 7.82 42.09
N GLN A 685 -65.42 8.77 41.65
CA GLN A 685 -64.37 8.61 40.60
C GLN A 685 -64.58 7.59 39.45
N THR A 686 -64.65 8.13 38.23
CA THR A 686 -64.06 7.47 37.04
C THR A 686 -63.19 8.49 36.28
N ARG A 687 -62.06 8.04 35.71
CA ARG A 687 -61.16 8.90 34.91
C ARG A 687 -61.64 8.98 33.46
N SER A 688 -61.71 10.19 32.94
CA SER A 688 -61.91 10.44 31.51
C SER A 688 -60.65 10.13 30.69
N ASN A 689 -60.84 9.60 29.48
CA ASN A 689 -59.84 9.56 28.43
C ASN A 689 -60.56 9.65 27.07
N LEU A 690 -60.46 10.81 26.42
CA LEU A 690 -60.77 11.01 25.00
C LEU A 690 -59.43 10.98 24.24
N PRO A 691 -59.39 10.42 23.01
CA PRO A 691 -59.04 11.31 21.90
C PRO A 691 -59.64 10.92 20.53
N VAL A 692 -60.43 11.83 19.95
CA VAL A 692 -60.85 11.92 18.53
C VAL A 692 -61.03 13.45 18.30
N PRO A 693 -60.61 14.08 17.18
CA PRO A 693 -60.46 13.52 15.83
C PRO A 693 -59.11 13.74 15.11
N ILE A 694 -58.93 12.96 14.03
CA ILE A 694 -58.12 13.34 12.86
C ILE A 694 -59.10 13.48 11.68
N VAL A 695 -59.02 14.58 10.93
CA VAL A 695 -59.82 14.86 9.73
C VAL A 695 -58.90 15.50 8.70
N TYR A 696 -58.60 14.76 7.63
CA TYR A 696 -58.09 15.18 6.32
C TYR A 696 -57.12 16.37 6.26
N HIS A 697 -55.84 16.06 5.99
CA HIS A 697 -55.38 16.22 4.61
C HIS A 697 -54.35 15.16 4.21
#